data_AF-A0A7J4TLC5-F1
#
_entry.id   AF-A0A7J4TLC5-F1
#
_cell.length_a   1.000
_cell.length_b   1.000
_cell.length_c   1.000
_cell.angle_alpha   90.00
_cell.angle_beta   90.00
_cell.angle_gamma   90.00
#
_symmetry.space_group_name_H-M   'P 1'
#
loop_
_entity.id
_entity.type
_entity.pdbx_description
1 polymer ?
#
loop_
_entity_poly.entity_id
_entity_poly.type
_entity_poly.pdbx_seq_one_letter_code
_entity_poly.pdbx_strand_id
1 'polypeptide(L)'
;SPLDFLISQISLLKVGLSALQNWSRFSSSRMECLETVGKNLVELVDRDEIEATDIIPCLEGNFADSLLRSLFLEQPSLSRFVGDVHEKKISEFKELDRRIITLNRFRIAQELHQNRPSLSSTASPRSELGVLKSEFSRKRGHMPIRKLLSICGGIIQTIKPCFMMSPLSIAQYLDPYSVKNLRFDYVIFDEASQVKPEDALGALLRARCAVIMGDTRQLPPTSFFDILIDVESDDYDLAVLADMESILHLCKRSFPSKMLRWHYRSRHESLIAVSNQEFYDNHLLIYPSPSQDSEELGLKLVHLPETVYDRGKTATNRVEAKAVIKAVFGHYKQYGDGKSLGVGTFNVRQQQAILEELELQLKLNPSMEKYFKSNQEEHFFVKNLETIQGDERDVIMVSVGYGFDSEGNLSHNFGPVNQDGGERRLNVLLTRAREKCLIFSNFRGRDLQLSSNAPFGLRALKEFLDYAEKKTLRQQGRVQTTADDAFEEAIYEFLTEHGYEIHRRVGCAGFRVDLAVVDPGYPGRYLLGIACDGPMYQTSRVARDRDRLRQQILKGLGWQFYSLWSTDWYRNRAEVQKRLLALIEKLLGEERPDKVIPPVEEVEIVSPVEEGERELSSNVEKIADDKHYDIPPVENTIYDEELETSSPMEETDDITQLIEETDDISKLIGKPAEIISTAEGSEDIPKEIVASPSETSEVKKEAKDEVSDYMVCEDTGVPVSGEFHSQPVGDIARAAMKVVEMEGPIHYNEVVKRIRTYWGLSRAGRRVQEVMKEAISLGLMDGQIIQKGDFLYYKDAPVVVRRRTGNPPAKMDLISPEEIAAAVRIILESQYATQVDELVREVSRL
;
A
#
# COMPACT_ATOMS: atom_id res chain seq x y z
N SER A 1 -41.35 24.92 -70.36
CA SER A 1 -41.19 24.10 -71.59
C SER A 1 -40.17 22.99 -71.36
N PRO A 2 -40.26 21.81 -72.00
CA PRO A 2 -39.17 20.82 -72.00
C PRO A 2 -37.81 21.43 -72.38
N LEU A 3 -37.83 22.49 -73.19
CA LEU A 3 -36.65 23.27 -73.56
C LEU A 3 -36.06 24.06 -72.38
N ASP A 4 -36.89 24.65 -71.52
CA ASP A 4 -36.42 25.43 -70.36
C ASP A 4 -35.79 24.51 -69.31
N PHE A 5 -36.34 23.30 -69.14
CA PHE A 5 -35.74 22.27 -68.30
C PHE A 5 -34.34 21.88 -68.81
N LEU A 6 -34.22 21.60 -70.12
CA LEU A 6 -32.96 21.30 -70.79
C LEU A 6 -31.94 22.44 -70.66
N ILE A 7 -32.37 23.69 -70.84
CA ILE A 7 -31.51 24.87 -70.66
C ILE A 7 -31.04 24.98 -69.21
N SER A 8 -31.92 24.75 -68.22
CA SER A 8 -31.52 24.75 -66.80
C SER A 8 -30.50 23.65 -66.48
N GLN A 9 -30.69 22.44 -67.01
CA GLN A 9 -29.77 21.32 -66.83
C GLN A 9 -28.41 21.57 -67.51
N ILE A 10 -28.41 22.13 -68.72
CA ILE A 10 -27.17 22.51 -69.43
C ILE A 10 -26.44 23.64 -68.69
N SER A 11 -27.16 24.58 -68.08
CA SER A 11 -26.56 25.64 -67.28
C SER A 11 -25.92 25.10 -65.99
N LEU A 12 -26.58 24.16 -65.30
CA LEU A 12 -26.05 23.42 -64.16
C LEU A 12 -24.79 22.62 -64.54
N LEU A 13 -24.81 21.91 -65.67
CA LEU A 13 -23.67 21.15 -66.17
C LEU A 13 -22.47 22.04 -66.55
N LYS A 14 -22.72 23.21 -67.15
CA LYS A 14 -21.67 24.19 -67.46
C LYS A 14 -21.02 24.77 -66.20
N VAL A 15 -21.81 25.02 -65.16
CA VAL A 15 -21.30 25.52 -63.87
C VAL A 15 -20.57 24.42 -63.09
N GLY A 16 -21.01 23.16 -63.21
CA GLY A 16 -20.43 22.00 -62.55
C GLY A 16 -19.24 21.34 -63.27
N LEU A 17 -18.69 21.95 -64.33
CA LEU A 17 -17.56 21.37 -65.10
C LEU A 17 -16.32 21.08 -64.24
N SER A 18 -16.07 21.88 -63.20
CA SER A 18 -14.99 21.64 -62.23
C SER A 18 -15.27 20.45 -61.30
N ALA A 19 -16.55 20.16 -61.03
CA ALA A 19 -16.96 19.02 -60.20
C ALA A 19 -16.83 17.67 -60.93
N LEU A 20 -16.76 17.65 -62.27
CA LEU A 20 -16.50 16.42 -63.04
C LEU A 20 -15.15 15.80 -62.72
N GLN A 21 -14.13 16.61 -62.39
CA GLN A 21 -12.83 16.09 -61.98
C GLN A 21 -12.92 15.40 -60.61
N ASN A 22 -13.69 15.98 -59.68
CA ASN A 22 -13.97 15.35 -58.38
C ASN A 22 -14.83 14.10 -58.53
N TRP A 23 -15.81 14.10 -59.44
CA TRP A 23 -16.62 12.94 -59.78
C TRP A 23 -15.79 11.80 -60.39
N SER A 24 -14.85 12.11 -61.29
CA SER A 24 -13.93 11.12 -61.84
C SER A 24 -13.04 10.50 -60.75
N ARG A 25 -12.50 11.32 -59.84
CA ARG A 25 -11.72 10.83 -58.68
C ARG A 25 -12.57 9.95 -57.77
N PHE A 26 -13.77 10.41 -57.43
CA PHE A 26 -14.74 9.63 -56.64
C PHE A 26 -15.06 8.30 -57.31
N SER A 27 -15.34 8.29 -58.61
CA SER A 27 -15.64 7.07 -59.36
C SER A 27 -14.47 6.08 -59.38
N SER A 28 -13.23 6.58 -59.49
CA SER A 28 -12.03 5.74 -59.39
C SER A 28 -11.87 5.16 -57.99
N SER A 29 -11.92 5.99 -56.94
CA SER A 29 -11.82 5.54 -55.54
C SER A 29 -12.98 4.62 -55.13
N ARG A 30 -14.18 4.83 -55.69
CA ARG A 30 -15.34 3.95 -55.51
C ARG A 30 -15.07 2.56 -56.09
N MET A 31 -14.51 2.48 -57.29
CA MET A 31 -14.17 1.19 -57.92
C MET A 31 -13.11 0.44 -57.11
N GLU A 32 -12.10 1.14 -56.61
CA GLU A 32 -11.10 0.55 -55.71
C GLU A 32 -11.73 0.05 -54.39
N CYS A 33 -12.67 0.81 -53.81
CA CYS A 33 -13.34 0.43 -52.57
C CYS A 33 -14.23 -0.82 -52.71
N LEU A 34 -14.86 -1.03 -53.88
CA LEU A 34 -15.67 -2.21 -54.18
C LEU A 34 -14.88 -3.52 -54.16
N GLU A 35 -13.55 -3.47 -54.29
CA GLU A 35 -12.65 -4.63 -54.18
C GLU A 35 -12.23 -4.94 -52.73
N THR A 36 -12.62 -4.08 -51.78
CA THR A 36 -12.29 -4.22 -50.35
C THR A 36 -13.50 -4.67 -49.52
N VAL A 37 -13.28 -4.90 -48.23
CA VAL A 37 -14.36 -5.14 -47.25
C VAL A 37 -15.36 -3.97 -47.13
N GLY A 38 -15.00 -2.77 -47.60
CA GLY A 38 -15.88 -1.59 -47.62
C GLY A 38 -16.99 -1.62 -48.67
N LYS A 39 -17.03 -2.64 -49.54
CA LYS A 39 -18.03 -2.78 -50.62
C LYS A 39 -19.48 -2.55 -50.16
N ASN A 40 -19.87 -3.10 -49.01
CA ASN A 40 -21.24 -2.99 -48.51
C ASN A 40 -21.60 -1.56 -48.09
N LEU A 41 -20.62 -0.76 -47.69
CA LEU A 41 -20.81 0.64 -47.31
C LEU A 41 -20.97 1.53 -48.56
N VAL A 42 -20.30 1.20 -49.66
CA VAL A 42 -20.43 1.92 -50.94
C VAL A 42 -21.87 1.91 -51.45
N GLU A 43 -22.60 0.80 -51.28
CA GLU A 43 -24.00 0.72 -51.67
C GLU A 43 -24.91 1.67 -50.86
N LEU A 44 -24.58 1.91 -49.58
CA LEU A 44 -25.31 2.83 -48.71
C LEU A 44 -24.98 4.30 -49.02
N VAL A 45 -23.72 4.58 -49.36
CA VAL A 45 -23.27 5.90 -49.83
C VAL A 45 -23.92 6.25 -51.16
N ASP A 46 -24.01 5.31 -52.10
CA ASP A 46 -24.66 5.52 -53.40
C ASP A 46 -26.16 5.82 -53.28
N ARG A 47 -26.81 5.35 -52.21
CA ARG A 47 -28.23 5.59 -51.89
C ARG A 47 -28.46 6.82 -51.03
N ASP A 48 -27.40 7.52 -50.64
CA ASP A 48 -27.46 8.70 -49.77
C ASP A 48 -28.10 8.38 -48.40
N GLU A 49 -27.92 7.15 -47.92
CA GLU A 49 -28.45 6.68 -46.63
C GLU A 49 -27.51 6.99 -45.45
N ILE A 50 -26.28 7.46 -45.73
CA ILE A 50 -25.24 7.79 -44.74
C ILE A 50 -24.61 9.13 -45.10
N GLU A 51 -24.49 10.04 -44.12
CA GLU A 51 -23.82 11.33 -44.32
C GLU A 51 -22.30 11.14 -44.52
N ALA A 52 -21.68 12.03 -45.31
CA ALA A 52 -20.26 11.93 -45.63
C ALA A 52 -19.34 11.92 -44.39
N THR A 53 -19.74 12.56 -43.29
CA THR A 53 -19.01 12.58 -42.02
C THR A 53 -19.08 11.25 -41.26
N ASP A 54 -20.11 10.45 -41.51
CA ASP A 54 -20.40 9.23 -40.76
C ASP A 54 -19.85 7.96 -41.44
N ILE A 55 -19.38 8.07 -42.69
CA ILE A 55 -18.83 6.94 -43.46
C ILE A 55 -17.67 6.26 -42.71
N ILE A 56 -16.69 7.04 -42.25
CA ILE A 56 -15.51 6.50 -41.55
C ILE A 56 -15.91 5.92 -40.17
N PRO A 57 -16.61 6.67 -39.28
CA PRO A 57 -17.09 6.12 -38.00
C PRO A 57 -17.94 4.86 -38.15
N CYS A 58 -18.81 4.79 -39.17
CA CYS A 58 -19.66 3.63 -39.43
C CYS A 58 -18.82 2.40 -39.82
N LEU A 59 -17.78 2.59 -40.65
CA LEU A 59 -16.88 1.50 -41.02
C LEU A 59 -16.09 1.00 -39.81
N GLU A 60 -15.49 1.90 -39.04
CA GLU A 60 -14.69 1.58 -37.84
C GLU A 60 -15.56 0.89 -36.79
N GLY A 61 -16.77 1.38 -36.54
CA GLY A 61 -17.73 0.80 -35.62
C GLY A 61 -18.18 -0.61 -36.03
N ASN A 62 -18.53 -0.82 -37.29
CA ASN A 62 -18.91 -2.15 -37.80
C ASN A 62 -17.74 -3.14 -37.75
N PHE A 63 -16.52 -2.67 -38.06
CA PHE A 63 -15.33 -3.51 -37.98
C PHE A 63 -15.05 -3.93 -36.53
N ALA A 64 -15.12 -2.99 -35.58
CA ALA A 64 -14.95 -3.28 -34.16
C ALA A 64 -16.05 -4.22 -33.62
N ASP A 65 -17.32 -3.99 -33.97
CA ASP A 65 -18.45 -4.86 -33.59
C ASP A 65 -18.27 -6.29 -34.14
N SER A 66 -17.83 -6.43 -35.39
CA SER A 66 -17.55 -7.75 -35.98
C SER A 66 -16.41 -8.47 -35.28
N LEU A 67 -15.33 -7.76 -34.91
CA LEU A 67 -14.23 -8.33 -34.13
C LEU A 67 -14.69 -8.78 -32.75
N LEU A 68 -15.46 -7.95 -32.05
CA LEU A 68 -16.03 -8.30 -30.75
C LEU A 68 -16.93 -9.53 -30.87
N ARG A 69 -17.82 -9.61 -31.87
CA ARG A 69 -18.64 -10.80 -32.10
C ARG A 69 -17.81 -12.07 -32.28
N SER A 70 -16.72 -12.01 -33.05
CA SER A 70 -15.79 -13.15 -33.20
C SER A 70 -15.18 -13.54 -31.85
N LEU A 71 -14.67 -12.57 -31.10
CA LEU A 71 -14.06 -12.81 -29.79
C LEU A 71 -15.06 -13.42 -28.78
N PHE A 72 -16.31 -12.96 -28.75
CA PHE A 72 -17.36 -13.53 -27.90
C PHE A 72 -17.75 -14.96 -28.29
N LEU A 73 -17.60 -15.34 -29.56
CA LEU A 73 -17.83 -16.71 -30.02
C LEU A 73 -16.64 -17.63 -29.70
N GLU A 74 -15.42 -17.13 -29.86
CA GLU A 74 -14.18 -17.87 -29.61
C GLU A 74 -13.92 -18.10 -28.11
N GLN A 75 -14.36 -17.18 -27.25
CA GLN A 75 -14.12 -17.21 -25.79
C GLN A 75 -15.40 -17.53 -25.00
N PRO A 76 -15.60 -18.79 -24.53
CA PRO A 76 -16.78 -19.17 -23.76
C PRO A 76 -16.94 -18.43 -22.42
N SER A 77 -15.85 -17.93 -21.84
CA SER A 77 -15.84 -17.15 -20.61
C SER A 77 -16.57 -15.81 -20.79
N LEU A 78 -16.32 -15.12 -21.89
CA LEU A 78 -17.04 -13.89 -22.27
C LEU A 78 -18.48 -14.22 -22.68
N SER A 79 -18.68 -15.34 -23.38
CA SER A 79 -19.99 -15.70 -23.90
C SER A 79 -21.01 -16.00 -22.81
N ARG A 80 -20.58 -16.65 -21.72
CA ARG A 80 -21.39 -17.06 -20.56
C ARG A 80 -21.41 -16.02 -19.45
N PHE A 81 -20.68 -14.92 -19.59
CA PHE A 81 -20.66 -13.88 -18.57
C PHE A 81 -22.03 -13.17 -18.52
N VAL A 82 -22.56 -13.05 -17.31
CA VAL A 82 -23.77 -12.29 -16.98
C VAL A 82 -23.45 -11.56 -15.67
N GLY A 83 -23.43 -10.23 -15.66
CA GLY A 83 -23.00 -9.49 -14.48
C GLY A 83 -23.87 -9.74 -13.25
N ASP A 84 -25.18 -9.89 -13.40
CA ASP A 84 -26.08 -10.19 -12.26
C ASP A 84 -25.72 -11.52 -11.55
N VAL A 85 -25.35 -12.55 -12.32
CA VAL A 85 -24.89 -13.84 -11.78
C VAL A 85 -23.51 -13.71 -11.15
N HIS A 86 -22.64 -12.87 -11.75
CA HIS A 86 -21.31 -12.61 -11.22
C HIS A 86 -21.37 -11.86 -9.88
N GLU A 87 -22.22 -10.84 -9.76
CA GLU A 87 -22.40 -10.05 -8.54
C GLU A 87 -23.00 -10.90 -7.40
N LYS A 88 -23.89 -11.85 -7.73
CA LYS A 88 -24.38 -12.84 -6.76
C LYS A 88 -23.25 -13.72 -6.23
N LYS A 89 -22.36 -14.21 -7.09
CA LYS A 89 -21.17 -14.99 -6.68
C LYS A 89 -20.22 -14.16 -5.82
N ILE A 90 -20.01 -12.89 -6.16
CA ILE A 90 -19.19 -11.97 -5.37
C ILE A 90 -19.82 -11.78 -3.97
N SER A 91 -21.13 -11.64 -3.89
CA SER A 91 -21.86 -11.47 -2.63
C SER A 91 -21.75 -12.71 -1.74
N GLU A 92 -21.94 -13.90 -2.31
CA GLU A 92 -21.74 -15.18 -1.62
C GLU A 92 -20.30 -15.35 -1.14
N PHE A 93 -19.32 -15.02 -1.98
CA PHE A 93 -17.91 -15.03 -1.59
C PHE A 93 -17.63 -14.09 -0.40
N LYS A 94 -18.17 -12.87 -0.41
CA LYS A 94 -18.02 -11.91 0.70
C LYS A 94 -18.56 -12.47 2.01
N GLU A 95 -19.73 -13.10 1.98
CA GLU A 95 -20.37 -13.71 3.14
C GLU A 95 -19.54 -14.89 3.68
N LEU A 96 -19.18 -15.84 2.81
CA LEU A 96 -18.37 -17.00 3.19
C LEU A 96 -17.00 -16.60 3.74
N ASP A 97 -16.35 -15.60 3.15
CA ASP A 97 -15.04 -15.11 3.58
C ASP A 97 -15.10 -14.46 4.97
N ARG A 98 -16.21 -13.80 5.33
CA ARG A 98 -16.44 -13.32 6.71
C ARG A 98 -16.71 -14.48 7.66
N ARG A 99 -17.60 -15.40 7.26
CA ARG A 99 -17.97 -16.56 8.09
C ARG A 99 -16.77 -17.44 8.43
N ILE A 100 -15.84 -17.64 7.49
CA ILE A 100 -14.59 -18.38 7.73
C ILE A 100 -13.74 -17.73 8.83
N ILE A 101 -13.63 -16.39 8.85
CA ILE A 101 -12.85 -15.68 9.88
C ILE A 101 -13.45 -15.96 11.26
N THR A 102 -14.78 -15.86 11.40
CA THR A 102 -15.48 -16.12 12.66
C THR A 102 -15.37 -17.59 13.07
N LEU A 103 -15.61 -18.53 12.16
CA LEU A 103 -15.50 -19.98 12.42
C LEU A 103 -14.09 -20.39 12.84
N ASN A 104 -13.04 -19.77 12.26
CA ASN A 104 -11.67 -20.03 12.67
C ASN A 104 -11.39 -19.63 14.13
N ARG A 105 -12.07 -18.61 14.68
CA ARG A 105 -11.94 -18.25 16.10
C ARG A 105 -12.46 -19.38 16.99
N PHE A 106 -13.64 -19.91 16.66
CA PHE A 106 -14.21 -21.06 17.38
C PHE A 106 -13.35 -22.31 17.25
N ARG A 107 -12.79 -22.57 16.05
CA ARG A 107 -11.87 -23.68 15.83
C ARG A 107 -10.63 -23.59 16.73
N ILE A 108 -10.01 -22.41 16.81
CA ILE A 108 -8.85 -22.17 17.69
C ILE A 108 -9.26 -22.32 19.15
N ALA A 109 -10.40 -21.77 19.57
CA ALA A 109 -10.88 -21.88 20.94
C ALA A 109 -11.14 -23.35 21.34
N GLN A 110 -11.71 -24.15 20.45
CA GLN A 110 -11.94 -25.58 20.64
C GLN A 110 -10.62 -26.34 20.78
N GLU A 111 -9.66 -26.08 19.90
CA GLU A 111 -8.33 -26.72 19.93
C GLU A 111 -7.58 -26.37 21.23
N LEU A 112 -7.63 -25.11 21.67
CA LEU A 112 -7.06 -24.68 22.95
C LEU A 112 -7.77 -25.33 24.15
N HIS A 113 -9.09 -25.50 24.07
CA HIS A 113 -9.85 -26.17 25.12
C HIS A 113 -9.48 -27.66 25.23
N GLN A 114 -9.34 -28.35 24.09
CA GLN A 114 -8.93 -29.76 24.04
C GLN A 114 -7.51 -29.98 24.55
N ASN A 115 -6.60 -29.03 24.28
CA ASN A 115 -5.21 -29.07 24.76
C ASN A 115 -5.08 -28.69 26.25
N ARG A 116 -6.14 -28.16 26.88
CA ARG A 116 -6.07 -27.73 28.28
C ARG A 116 -5.99 -28.96 29.20
N PRO A 117 -4.97 -29.05 30.08
CA PRO A 117 -4.87 -30.16 31.01
C PRO A 117 -6.07 -30.21 31.95
N SER A 118 -6.60 -31.42 32.17
CA SER A 118 -7.70 -31.66 33.09
C SER A 118 -7.35 -31.21 34.51
N LEU A 119 -8.03 -30.17 34.97
CA LEU A 119 -7.97 -29.68 36.35
C LEU A 119 -8.62 -30.65 37.35
N SER A 120 -9.33 -31.69 36.91
CA SER A 120 -9.95 -32.70 37.80
C SER A 120 -9.01 -33.87 38.13
N SER A 121 -7.89 -34.01 37.43
CA SER A 121 -6.89 -35.03 37.74
C SER A 121 -6.15 -34.74 39.07
N THR A 122 -6.00 -35.77 39.90
CA THR A 122 -5.28 -35.73 41.19
C THR A 122 -3.79 -35.60 40.93
N ALA A 123 -3.34 -34.39 40.61
CA ALA A 123 -1.94 -34.11 40.35
C ALA A 123 -1.13 -34.08 41.65
N SER A 124 0.08 -34.65 41.62
CA SER A 124 1.02 -34.58 42.75
C SER A 124 1.25 -33.12 43.16
N PRO A 125 1.31 -32.79 44.47
CA PRO A 125 1.57 -31.43 44.95
C PRO A 125 2.87 -30.80 44.42
N ARG A 126 3.81 -31.63 43.93
CA ARG A 126 5.08 -31.20 43.34
C ARG A 126 5.07 -31.06 41.80
N SER A 127 3.97 -31.44 41.15
CA SER A 127 3.80 -31.23 39.70
C SER A 127 3.49 -29.76 39.38
N GLU A 128 3.77 -29.32 38.15
CA GLU A 128 3.47 -27.94 37.71
C GLU A 128 2.00 -27.57 37.95
N LEU A 129 1.07 -28.51 37.68
CA LEU A 129 -0.36 -28.31 37.92
C LEU A 129 -0.70 -28.17 39.42
N GLY A 130 -0.01 -28.92 40.28
CA GLY A 130 -0.19 -28.84 41.74
C GLY A 130 0.29 -27.51 42.31
N VAL A 131 1.46 -27.03 41.86
CA VAL A 131 2.00 -25.72 42.23
C VAL A 131 1.08 -24.60 41.77
N LEU A 132 0.62 -24.64 40.51
CA LEU A 132 -0.28 -23.63 39.94
C LEU A 132 -1.63 -23.58 40.68
N LYS A 133 -2.24 -24.75 40.99
CA LYS A 133 -3.46 -24.82 41.80
C LYS A 133 -3.28 -24.25 43.20
N SER A 134 -2.11 -24.50 43.83
CA SER A 134 -1.81 -23.95 45.15
C SER A 134 -1.64 -22.44 45.15
N GLU A 135 -1.16 -21.86 44.05
CA GLU A 135 -1.07 -20.41 43.88
C GLU A 135 -2.44 -19.77 43.59
N PHE A 136 -3.35 -20.47 42.89
CA PHE A 136 -4.73 -20.01 42.70
C PHE A 136 -5.57 -19.97 43.98
N SER A 137 -5.29 -20.84 44.96
CA SER A 137 -6.03 -20.85 46.24
C SER A 137 -5.47 -19.87 47.27
N ARG A 138 -4.29 -19.27 47.04
CA ARG A 138 -3.68 -18.27 47.93
C ARG A 138 -4.38 -16.92 47.76
N LYS A 139 -4.64 -16.24 48.88
CA LYS A 139 -5.19 -14.86 48.89
C LYS A 139 -4.11 -13.77 49.04
N ARG A 140 -2.91 -14.11 49.55
CA ARG A 140 -1.76 -13.22 49.79
C ARG A 140 -0.46 -14.02 49.73
N GLY A 141 0.66 -13.34 49.50
CA GLY A 141 1.99 -13.97 49.50
C GLY A 141 2.25 -14.86 48.28
N HIS A 142 1.76 -14.44 47.11
CA HIS A 142 1.96 -15.15 45.86
C HIS A 142 3.43 -15.31 45.52
N MET A 143 3.77 -16.41 44.85
CA MET A 143 5.09 -16.62 44.31
C MET A 143 5.44 -15.52 43.29
N PRO A 144 6.67 -14.96 43.32
CA PRO A 144 7.10 -14.01 42.29
C PRO A 144 6.95 -14.61 40.89
N ILE A 145 6.40 -13.83 39.95
CA ILE A 145 6.07 -14.27 38.58
C ILE A 145 7.25 -14.99 37.91
N ARG A 146 8.46 -14.45 38.06
CA ARG A 146 9.68 -15.05 37.51
C ARG A 146 9.93 -16.48 38.00
N LYS A 147 9.70 -16.73 39.29
CA LYS A 147 9.85 -18.06 39.90
C LYS A 147 8.69 -18.99 39.55
N LEU A 148 7.49 -18.44 39.41
CA LEU A 148 6.34 -19.21 38.95
C LEU A 148 6.54 -19.71 37.51
N LEU A 149 6.99 -18.84 36.60
CA LEU A 149 7.25 -19.17 35.20
C LEU A 149 8.44 -20.12 35.01
N SER A 150 9.45 -20.09 35.89
CA SER A 150 10.54 -21.07 35.80
C SER A 150 10.10 -22.48 36.20
N ILE A 151 9.17 -22.59 37.15
CA ILE A 151 8.65 -23.88 37.66
C ILE A 151 7.49 -24.41 36.80
N CYS A 152 6.53 -23.56 36.45
CA CYS A 152 5.27 -23.93 35.79
C CYS A 152 5.16 -23.41 34.34
N GLY A 153 6.27 -23.01 33.73
CA GLY A 153 6.28 -22.38 32.41
C GLY A 153 5.64 -23.23 31.32
N GLY A 154 5.89 -24.54 31.32
CA GLY A 154 5.35 -25.46 30.33
C GLY A 154 3.82 -25.52 30.39
N ILE A 155 3.25 -25.78 31.57
CA ILE A 155 1.80 -25.84 31.72
C ILE A 155 1.11 -24.49 31.49
N ILE A 156 1.73 -23.39 31.90
CA ILE A 156 1.22 -22.04 31.63
C ILE A 156 1.16 -21.80 30.12
N GLN A 157 2.20 -22.19 29.39
CA GLN A 157 2.24 -22.08 27.93
C GLN A 157 1.19 -22.98 27.25
N THR A 158 0.94 -24.19 27.76
CA THR A 158 -0.13 -25.04 27.24
C THR A 158 -1.51 -24.39 27.43
N ILE A 159 -1.76 -23.75 28.58
CA ILE A 159 -3.04 -23.09 28.86
C ILE A 159 -3.17 -21.76 28.11
N LYS A 160 -2.07 -21.03 27.96
CA LYS A 160 -1.98 -19.72 27.30
C LYS A 160 -0.74 -19.69 26.41
N PRO A 161 -0.83 -20.10 25.14
CA PRO A 161 0.34 -20.20 24.27
C PRO A 161 0.87 -18.86 23.74
N CYS A 162 0.06 -17.79 23.82
CA CYS A 162 0.43 -16.45 23.38
C CYS A 162 0.76 -15.56 24.58
N PHE A 163 1.94 -14.94 24.57
CA PHE A 163 2.44 -14.05 25.60
C PHE A 163 2.60 -12.65 25.02
N MET A 164 1.98 -11.64 25.65
CA MET A 164 2.16 -10.22 25.30
C MET A 164 3.02 -9.55 26.36
N MET A 165 4.23 -9.12 26.00
CA MET A 165 5.21 -8.59 26.94
C MET A 165 6.08 -7.52 26.27
N SER A 166 6.43 -6.47 27.01
CA SER A 166 7.48 -5.54 26.59
C SER A 166 8.87 -6.23 26.66
N PRO A 167 9.89 -5.75 25.92
CA PRO A 167 11.25 -6.28 26.03
C PRO A 167 11.79 -6.32 27.46
N LEU A 168 11.51 -5.28 28.26
CA LEU A 168 11.89 -5.23 29.68
C LEU A 168 11.18 -6.31 30.51
N SER A 169 9.88 -6.52 30.27
CA SER A 169 9.11 -7.56 30.95
C SER A 169 9.65 -8.97 30.64
N ILE A 170 10.13 -9.20 29.42
CA ILE A 170 10.79 -10.46 29.04
C ILE A 170 12.04 -10.68 29.88
N ALA A 171 12.92 -9.68 30.00
CA ALA A 171 14.13 -9.77 30.81
C ALA A 171 13.84 -9.93 32.31
N GLN A 172 12.78 -9.29 32.81
CA GLN A 172 12.39 -9.33 34.21
C GLN A 172 11.77 -10.67 34.62
N TYR A 173 10.84 -11.20 33.82
CA TYR A 173 10.00 -12.34 34.19
C TYR A 173 10.42 -13.68 33.58
N LEU A 174 11.06 -13.69 32.41
CA LEU A 174 11.45 -14.94 31.76
C LEU A 174 12.91 -15.25 32.06
N ASP A 175 13.13 -16.31 32.85
CA ASP A 175 14.48 -16.76 33.19
C ASP A 175 15.21 -17.27 31.91
N PRO A 176 16.40 -16.75 31.57
CA PRO A 176 17.20 -17.22 30.43
C PRO A 176 17.71 -18.66 30.59
N TYR A 177 17.79 -19.20 31.81
CA TYR A 177 18.23 -20.58 32.06
C TYR A 177 17.07 -21.58 32.07
N SER A 178 15.82 -21.11 32.13
CA SER A 178 14.61 -21.94 32.06
C SER A 178 14.11 -22.18 30.62
N VAL A 179 14.95 -21.94 29.60
CA VAL A 179 14.65 -22.15 28.17
C VAL A 179 14.25 -23.59 27.81
N LYS A 180 14.45 -24.56 28.72
CA LYS A 180 13.93 -25.92 28.55
C LYS A 180 12.40 -25.99 28.70
N ASN A 181 11.77 -25.08 29.45
CA ASN A 181 10.35 -25.16 29.81
C ASN A 181 9.46 -24.16 29.04
N LEU A 182 10.04 -23.14 28.39
CA LEU A 182 9.32 -22.09 27.66
C LEU A 182 10.02 -21.85 26.31
N ARG A 183 9.41 -22.34 25.23
CA ARG A 183 9.90 -22.16 23.85
C ARG A 183 8.77 -21.72 22.96
N PHE A 184 9.00 -20.69 22.15
CA PHE A 184 7.99 -20.16 21.25
C PHE A 184 8.30 -20.56 19.81
N ASP A 185 7.25 -20.81 19.02
CA ASP A 185 7.44 -21.02 17.59
C ASP A 185 7.71 -19.69 16.88
N TYR A 186 7.01 -18.63 17.30
CA TYR A 186 7.12 -17.29 16.75
C TYR A 186 7.35 -16.24 17.84
N VAL A 187 8.19 -15.26 17.54
CA VAL A 187 8.21 -13.95 18.19
C VAL A 187 7.74 -12.91 17.19
N ILE A 188 6.81 -12.06 17.61
CA ILE A 188 6.28 -10.97 16.78
C ILE A 188 6.64 -9.66 17.47
N PHE A 189 7.45 -8.84 16.80
CA PHE A 189 7.70 -7.47 17.21
C PHE A 189 6.75 -6.57 16.42
N ASP A 190 5.79 -5.99 17.12
CA ASP A 190 5.02 -4.86 16.60
C ASP A 190 5.73 -3.55 16.96
N GLU A 191 5.57 -2.52 16.14
CA GLU A 191 6.27 -1.23 16.28
C GLU A 191 7.80 -1.36 16.47
N ALA A 192 8.41 -2.31 15.76
CA ALA A 192 9.83 -2.66 15.87
C ALA A 192 10.80 -1.51 15.51
N SER A 193 10.30 -0.41 14.93
CA SER A 193 11.06 0.82 14.76
C SER A 193 11.46 1.47 16.09
N GLN A 194 10.76 1.16 17.18
CA GLN A 194 11.00 1.68 18.53
C GLN A 194 11.81 0.74 19.43
N VAL A 195 12.19 -0.44 18.94
CA VAL A 195 12.90 -1.45 19.75
C VAL A 195 14.38 -1.43 19.38
N LYS A 196 15.24 -1.27 20.39
CA LYS A 196 16.69 -1.39 20.21
C LYS A 196 17.09 -2.87 19.99
N PRO A 197 18.11 -3.16 19.18
CA PRO A 197 18.55 -4.53 18.91
C PRO A 197 18.87 -5.34 20.18
N GLU A 198 19.51 -4.71 21.17
CA GLU A 198 19.87 -5.31 22.46
C GLU A 198 18.65 -5.70 23.30
N ASP A 199 17.57 -4.91 23.24
CA ASP A 199 16.31 -5.20 23.92
C ASP A 199 15.57 -6.38 23.27
N ALA A 200 15.67 -6.50 21.93
CA ALA A 200 15.04 -7.56 21.17
C ALA A 200 15.72 -8.94 21.38
N LEU A 201 17.01 -8.96 21.72
CA LEU A 201 17.81 -10.20 21.79
C LEU A 201 17.20 -11.25 22.73
N GLY A 202 16.72 -10.83 23.89
CA GLY A 202 16.13 -11.73 24.89
C GLY A 202 14.87 -12.46 24.41
N ALA A 203 14.12 -11.86 23.48
CA ALA A 203 12.94 -12.45 22.87
C ALA A 203 13.31 -13.33 21.67
N LEU A 204 14.24 -12.87 20.82
CA LEU A 204 14.72 -13.60 19.65
C LEU A 204 15.33 -14.96 20.01
N LEU A 205 16.07 -15.05 21.12
CA LEU A 205 16.69 -16.30 21.59
C LEU A 205 15.68 -17.39 22.02
N ARG A 206 14.40 -17.04 22.18
CA ARG A 206 13.36 -17.95 22.70
C ARG A 206 12.41 -18.46 21.62
N ALA A 207 12.52 -17.96 20.39
CA ALA A 207 11.65 -18.30 19.28
C ALA A 207 12.41 -18.98 18.13
N ARG A 208 11.70 -19.80 17.34
CA ARG A 208 12.25 -20.38 16.10
C ARG A 208 12.19 -19.41 14.92
N CYS A 209 11.09 -18.67 14.84
CA CYS A 209 10.82 -17.71 13.78
C CYS A 209 10.57 -16.32 14.38
N ALA A 210 11.00 -15.27 13.68
CA ALA A 210 10.76 -13.89 14.07
C ALA A 210 9.98 -13.16 12.97
N VAL A 211 8.94 -12.43 13.37
CA VAL A 211 8.17 -11.52 12.51
C VAL A 211 8.40 -10.11 13.04
N ILE A 212 8.93 -9.23 12.20
CA ILE A 212 9.31 -7.87 12.60
C ILE A 212 8.46 -6.90 11.79
N MET A 213 7.59 -6.19 12.48
CA MET A 213 6.62 -5.25 11.90
C MET A 213 6.86 -3.87 12.47
N GLY A 214 6.79 -2.85 11.62
CA GLY A 214 6.94 -1.46 12.02
C GLY A 214 7.22 -0.57 10.82
N ASP A 215 7.42 0.72 11.09
CA ASP A 215 7.62 1.72 10.05
C ASP A 215 8.94 2.48 10.24
N THR A 216 9.84 2.35 9.27
CA THR A 216 11.14 3.05 9.25
C THR A 216 11.02 4.57 9.11
N ARG A 217 9.86 5.09 8.70
CA ARG A 217 9.58 6.53 8.57
C ARG A 217 8.94 7.13 9.84
N GLN A 218 8.75 6.34 10.89
CA GLN A 218 8.28 6.79 12.22
C GLN A 218 9.45 6.96 13.21
N LEU A 219 9.13 7.33 14.45
CA LEU A 219 10.12 7.63 15.48
C LEU A 219 11.08 6.45 15.72
N PRO A 220 12.40 6.71 15.80
CA PRO A 220 13.36 5.72 16.28
C PRO A 220 13.20 5.48 17.79
N PRO A 221 13.88 4.48 18.37
CA PRO A 221 13.83 4.22 19.81
C PRO A 221 14.32 5.45 20.57
N THR A 222 13.56 5.93 21.55
CA THR A 222 13.97 7.04 22.40
C THR A 222 14.92 6.55 23.49
N SER A 223 16.14 7.08 23.56
CA SER A 223 17.12 6.83 24.64
C SER A 223 16.75 7.49 25.98
N PHE A 224 15.47 7.51 26.34
CA PHE A 224 14.98 8.20 27.55
C PHE A 224 15.54 7.58 28.84
N PHE A 225 15.80 6.27 28.84
CA PHE A 225 16.35 5.56 30.00
C PHE A 225 17.86 5.75 30.18
N ASP A 226 18.60 6.08 29.12
CA ASP A 226 20.05 6.30 29.19
C ASP A 226 20.36 7.61 29.92
N ILE A 227 19.47 8.60 29.84
CA ILE A 227 19.61 9.92 30.49
C ILE A 227 19.52 9.81 32.03
N LEU A 228 18.80 8.82 32.57
CA LEU A 228 18.64 8.69 34.02
C LEU A 228 19.84 8.01 34.71
N ILE A 229 20.68 7.31 33.94
CA ILE A 229 21.83 6.58 34.46
C ILE A 229 23.09 7.46 34.54
N ASP A 230 23.12 8.59 33.84
CA ASP A 230 24.38 9.32 33.56
C ASP A 230 24.50 10.73 34.16
N VAL A 231 23.88 10.98 35.32
CA VAL A 231 24.00 12.28 36.03
C VAL A 231 25.37 12.43 36.74
N GLU A 232 26.31 11.49 36.58
CA GLU A 232 27.62 11.52 37.27
C GLU A 232 28.86 11.50 36.36
N SER A 233 28.74 11.55 35.03
CA SER A 233 29.94 11.60 34.15
C SER A 233 29.96 12.80 33.22
N ASP A 234 31.00 13.64 33.37
CA ASP A 234 31.28 14.85 32.59
C ASP A 234 31.95 14.53 31.22
N ASP A 235 31.68 13.35 30.65
CA ASP A 235 32.28 12.94 29.36
C ASP A 235 31.37 13.26 28.17
N TYR A 236 31.86 14.20 27.36
CA TYR A 236 31.23 14.80 26.19
C TYR A 236 31.22 13.88 24.94
N ASP A 237 31.11 12.56 25.11
CA ASP A 237 31.11 11.57 24.02
C ASP A 237 29.79 10.79 23.84
N LEU A 238 28.72 11.11 24.60
CA LEU A 238 27.40 10.48 24.42
C LEU A 238 26.66 10.85 23.11
N ALA A 239 27.11 11.86 22.37
CA ALA A 239 26.43 12.29 21.15
C ALA A 239 26.58 11.30 19.97
N VAL A 240 27.51 10.34 20.05
CA VAL A 240 27.75 9.35 18.98
C VAL A 240 26.89 8.07 19.15
N LEU A 241 26.26 7.86 20.30
CA LEU A 241 25.40 6.70 20.57
C LEU A 241 23.90 6.93 20.28
N ALA A 242 23.52 8.14 19.87
CA ALA A 242 22.13 8.49 19.54
C ALA A 242 21.66 7.97 18.16
N ASP A 243 22.53 7.31 17.40
CA ASP A 243 22.25 6.81 16.05
C ASP A 243 22.22 5.27 15.98
N MET A 244 21.77 4.61 17.05
CA MET A 244 21.52 3.17 17.00
C MET A 244 20.29 2.89 16.13
N GLU A 245 20.53 2.28 14.97
CA GLU A 245 19.50 1.75 14.08
C GLU A 245 18.62 0.74 14.84
N SER A 246 17.28 0.90 14.78
CA SER A 246 16.34 -0.03 15.40
C SER A 246 16.47 -1.45 14.85
N ILE A 247 15.94 -2.44 15.57
CA ILE A 247 15.93 -3.83 15.09
C ILE A 247 15.25 -3.95 13.72
N LEU A 248 14.21 -3.14 13.46
CA LEU A 248 13.57 -3.06 12.16
C LEU A 248 14.53 -2.59 11.06
N HIS A 249 15.31 -1.54 11.32
CA HIS A 249 16.23 -1.01 10.34
C HIS A 249 17.35 -2.01 10.01
N LEU A 250 17.93 -2.65 11.03
CA LEU A 250 18.93 -3.70 10.85
C LEU A 250 18.36 -4.88 10.04
N CYS A 251 17.18 -5.37 10.40
CA CYS A 251 16.58 -6.50 9.71
C CYS A 251 16.18 -6.16 8.26
N LYS A 252 15.73 -4.94 7.99
CA LYS A 252 15.40 -4.49 6.62
C LYS A 252 16.62 -4.50 5.69
N ARG A 253 17.83 -4.29 6.22
CA ARG A 253 19.09 -4.33 5.43
C ARG A 253 19.55 -5.75 5.12
N SER A 254 19.21 -6.72 5.96
CA SER A 254 19.73 -8.09 5.88
C SER A 254 18.71 -9.12 5.38
N PHE A 255 17.41 -8.81 5.44
CA PHE A 255 16.33 -9.75 5.15
C PHE A 255 15.33 -9.16 4.15
N PRO A 256 14.61 -10.03 3.38
CA PRO A 256 13.56 -9.58 2.49
C PRO A 256 12.46 -8.87 3.29
N SER A 257 12.08 -7.68 2.84
CA SER A 257 11.02 -6.88 3.44
C SER A 257 9.84 -6.72 2.48
N LYS A 258 8.63 -6.62 3.03
CA LYS A 258 7.40 -6.40 2.27
C LYS A 258 6.66 -5.21 2.84
N MET A 259 6.43 -4.21 1.99
CA MET A 259 5.68 -3.01 2.37
C MET A 259 4.18 -3.28 2.33
N LEU A 260 3.48 -2.97 3.42
CA LEU A 260 2.03 -2.89 3.43
C LEU A 260 1.62 -1.57 2.76
N ARG A 261 0.90 -1.66 1.65
CA ARG A 261 0.59 -0.50 0.81
C ARG A 261 -0.72 0.19 1.17
N TRP A 262 -1.63 -0.49 1.87
CA TRP A 262 -2.98 0.01 2.06
C TRP A 262 -3.05 0.98 3.24
N HIS A 263 -3.47 2.21 2.99
CA HIS A 263 -3.79 3.16 4.05
C HIS A 263 -5.31 3.27 4.21
N TYR A 264 -5.81 2.86 5.38
CA TYR A 264 -7.25 2.81 5.68
C TYR A 264 -7.64 3.59 6.94
N ARG A 265 -6.67 4.19 7.66
CA ARG A 265 -6.94 4.97 8.88
C ARG A 265 -7.66 6.29 8.58
N SER A 266 -7.19 7.00 7.56
CA SER A 266 -7.68 8.35 7.28
C SER A 266 -8.99 8.30 6.49
N ARG A 267 -10.02 8.94 7.04
CA ARG A 267 -11.33 9.12 6.39
C ARG A 267 -11.30 10.16 5.25
N HIS A 268 -10.21 10.92 5.15
CA HIS A 268 -9.98 11.88 4.08
C HIS A 268 -8.54 11.79 3.57
N GLU A 269 -8.40 11.75 2.24
CA GLU A 269 -7.11 11.58 1.56
C GLU A 269 -6.09 12.66 1.96
N SER A 270 -6.54 13.90 2.19
CA SER A 270 -5.66 15.02 2.54
C SER A 270 -4.88 14.82 3.85
N LEU A 271 -5.31 13.92 4.74
CA LEU A 271 -4.61 13.67 6.01
C LEU A 271 -3.28 12.94 5.82
N ILE A 272 -3.18 12.14 4.76
CA ILE A 272 -2.00 11.29 4.49
C ILE A 272 -1.31 11.66 3.18
N ALA A 273 -1.97 12.41 2.29
CA ALA A 273 -1.47 12.65 0.93
C ALA A 273 -0.06 13.29 0.90
N VAL A 274 0.20 14.28 1.76
CA VAL A 274 1.53 14.90 1.90
C VAL A 274 2.53 13.89 2.46
N SER A 275 2.14 13.11 3.48
CA SER A 275 3.00 12.07 4.03
C SER A 275 3.37 11.01 2.98
N ASN A 276 2.41 10.58 2.16
CA ASN A 276 2.65 9.60 1.10
C ASN A 276 3.65 10.11 0.06
N GLN A 277 3.52 11.39 -0.33
CA GLN A 277 4.45 12.03 -1.26
C GLN A 277 5.86 12.17 -0.67
N GLU A 278 5.98 12.71 0.55
CA GLU A 278 7.28 13.08 1.12
C GLU A 278 8.02 11.90 1.77
N PHE A 279 7.31 10.91 2.33
CA PHE A 279 7.91 9.83 3.14
C PHE A 279 7.83 8.45 2.50
N TYR A 280 6.84 8.20 1.63
CA TYR A 280 6.56 6.86 1.09
C TYR A 280 6.62 6.81 -0.45
N ASP A 281 7.16 7.84 -1.11
CA ASP A 281 7.35 7.91 -2.56
C ASP A 281 6.07 7.57 -3.36
N ASN A 282 4.91 7.93 -2.83
CA ASN A 282 3.58 7.62 -3.39
C ASN A 282 3.27 6.12 -3.55
N HIS A 283 3.95 5.24 -2.80
CA HIS A 283 3.70 3.80 -2.85
C HIS A 283 2.47 3.33 -2.05
N LEU A 284 1.97 4.16 -1.11
CA LEU A 284 0.73 3.86 -0.39
C LEU A 284 -0.49 4.06 -1.31
N LEU A 285 -1.43 3.12 -1.22
CA LEU A 285 -2.76 3.19 -1.80
C LEU A 285 -3.67 3.95 -0.83
N ILE A 286 -4.08 5.14 -1.26
CA ILE A 286 -4.99 6.01 -0.50
C ILE A 286 -6.36 5.98 -1.18
N TYR A 287 -7.40 5.80 -0.39
CA TYR A 287 -8.78 5.84 -0.89
C TYR A 287 -9.36 7.25 -0.75
N PRO A 288 -9.99 7.80 -1.81
CA PRO A 288 -10.57 9.13 -1.75
C PRO A 288 -11.80 9.19 -0.86
N SER A 289 -12.06 10.37 -0.30
CA SER A 289 -13.34 10.65 0.36
C SER A 289 -14.41 11.02 -0.68
N PRO A 290 -15.70 10.70 -0.44
CA PRO A 290 -16.80 11.15 -1.31
C PRO A 290 -17.03 12.66 -1.23
N SER A 291 -16.29 13.39 -0.40
CA SER A 291 -16.40 14.85 -0.26
C SER A 291 -15.03 15.48 -0.34
N GLN A 292 -14.80 16.30 -1.37
CA GLN A 292 -13.50 16.98 -1.57
C GLN A 292 -13.31 18.16 -0.62
N ASP A 293 -14.39 18.89 -0.32
CA ASP A 293 -14.38 20.11 0.48
C ASP A 293 -15.34 20.02 1.67
N SER A 294 -15.13 19.04 2.54
CA SER A 294 -15.90 18.94 3.79
C SER A 294 -15.39 19.91 4.86
N GLU A 295 -16.31 20.55 5.62
CA GLU A 295 -15.93 21.31 6.81
C GLU A 295 -15.40 20.39 7.94
N GLU A 296 -15.90 19.17 7.98
CA GLU A 296 -15.75 18.22 9.08
C GLU A 296 -14.59 17.24 8.88
N LEU A 297 -14.06 17.12 7.66
CA LEU A 297 -12.98 16.18 7.33
C LEU A 297 -11.73 16.90 6.78
N GLY A 298 -10.60 16.18 6.84
CA GLY A 298 -9.37 16.56 6.16
C GLY A 298 -8.42 17.44 6.96
N LEU A 299 -7.38 17.91 6.27
CA LEU A 299 -6.30 18.72 6.81
C LEU A 299 -6.60 20.21 6.56
N LYS A 300 -6.51 21.04 7.59
CA LYS A 300 -6.83 22.47 7.49
C LYS A 300 -5.85 23.34 8.26
N LEU A 301 -5.61 24.53 7.71
CA LEU A 301 -4.83 25.57 8.35
C LEU A 301 -5.76 26.59 9.02
N VAL A 302 -5.61 26.77 10.33
CA VAL A 302 -6.18 27.89 11.10
C VAL A 302 -5.10 28.97 11.22
N HIS A 303 -5.12 29.92 10.28
CA HIS A 303 -4.14 31.01 10.23
C HIS A 303 -4.48 32.11 11.23
N LEU A 304 -3.56 32.38 12.16
CA LEU A 304 -3.73 33.32 13.28
C LEU A 304 -2.67 34.44 13.24
N PRO A 305 -2.77 35.39 12.28
CA PRO A 305 -1.74 36.41 12.05
C PRO A 305 -1.50 37.36 13.23
N GLU A 306 -2.52 37.58 14.07
CA GLU A 306 -2.46 38.47 15.23
C GLU A 306 -1.68 37.87 16.43
N THR A 307 -1.27 36.62 16.33
CA THR A 307 -0.63 35.91 17.45
C THR A 307 0.88 36.07 17.38
N VAL A 308 1.51 36.19 18.55
CA VAL A 308 2.94 36.53 18.66
C VAL A 308 3.68 35.41 19.37
N TYR A 309 4.80 35.00 18.78
CA TYR A 309 5.75 34.09 19.41
C TYR A 309 6.71 34.88 20.33
N ASP A 310 6.64 34.61 21.64
CA ASP A 310 7.48 35.28 22.65
C ASP A 310 8.91 34.71 22.68
N ARG A 311 9.66 34.94 21.60
CA ARG A 311 11.05 34.49 21.43
C ARG A 311 11.95 35.03 22.54
N GLY A 312 12.74 34.16 23.17
CA GLY A 312 13.70 34.53 24.22
C GLY A 312 13.11 34.86 25.60
N LYS A 313 11.77 34.92 25.73
CA LYS A 313 11.06 35.01 27.01
C LYS A 313 10.50 33.65 27.41
N THR A 314 9.20 33.44 27.21
CA THR A 314 8.52 32.17 27.51
C THR A 314 8.75 31.14 26.43
N ALA A 315 9.11 31.56 25.20
CA ALA A 315 9.16 30.69 24.01
C ALA A 315 7.82 29.96 23.77
N THR A 316 6.72 30.69 23.97
CA THR A 316 5.35 30.21 23.76
C THR A 316 4.55 31.22 22.94
N ASN A 317 3.44 30.76 22.38
CA ASN A 317 2.43 31.61 21.76
C ASN A 317 1.13 31.46 22.57
N ARG A 318 0.93 32.36 23.55
CA ARG A 318 -0.21 32.31 24.48
C ARG A 318 -1.55 32.57 23.79
N VAL A 319 -1.57 33.41 22.75
CA VAL A 319 -2.81 33.74 22.02
C VAL A 319 -3.21 32.56 21.13
N GLU A 320 -2.25 31.85 20.53
CA GLU A 320 -2.50 30.58 19.85
C GLU A 320 -3.02 29.51 20.83
N ALA A 321 -2.42 29.37 22.02
CA ALA A 321 -2.92 28.44 23.04
C ALA A 321 -4.39 28.69 23.41
N LYS A 322 -4.78 29.97 23.56
CA LYS A 322 -6.18 30.37 23.76
C LYS A 322 -7.09 29.99 22.60
N ALA A 323 -6.62 30.17 21.36
CA ALA A 323 -7.39 29.81 20.17
C ALA A 323 -7.58 28.28 20.07
N VAL A 324 -6.55 27.51 20.39
CA VAL A 324 -6.62 26.04 20.46
C VAL A 324 -7.63 25.60 21.51
N ILE A 325 -7.56 26.11 22.74
CA ILE A 325 -8.53 25.76 23.79
C ILE A 325 -9.95 26.20 23.41
N LYS A 326 -10.13 27.36 22.79
CA LYS A 326 -11.44 27.77 22.26
C LYS A 326 -11.98 26.75 21.24
N ALA A 327 -11.14 26.23 20.36
CA ALA A 327 -11.52 25.19 19.40
C ALA A 327 -11.82 23.84 20.09
N VAL A 328 -11.05 23.45 21.11
CA VAL A 328 -11.29 22.25 21.94
C VAL A 328 -12.69 22.32 22.58
N PHE A 329 -13.04 23.44 23.19
CA PHE A 329 -14.37 23.62 23.77
C PHE A 329 -15.47 23.66 22.69
N GLY A 330 -15.18 24.24 21.53
CA GLY A 330 -16.09 24.22 20.37
C GLY A 330 -16.39 22.79 19.90
N HIS A 331 -15.38 21.93 19.84
CA HIS A 331 -15.50 20.51 19.49
C HIS A 331 -16.44 19.78 20.45
N TYR A 332 -16.18 19.85 21.76
CA TYR A 332 -17.03 19.18 22.75
C TYR A 332 -18.44 19.75 22.84
N LYS A 333 -18.64 21.04 22.52
CA LYS A 333 -19.99 21.62 22.39
C LYS A 333 -20.74 21.10 21.18
N GLN A 334 -20.04 20.81 20.08
CA GLN A 334 -20.63 20.35 18.83
C GLN A 334 -20.90 18.83 18.84
N TYR A 335 -19.95 18.04 19.33
CA TYR A 335 -19.96 16.58 19.21
C TYR A 335 -20.14 15.83 20.54
N GLY A 336 -19.99 16.52 21.68
CA GLY A 336 -19.97 15.84 22.99
C GLY A 336 -18.88 14.79 23.06
N ASP A 337 -19.22 13.60 23.57
CA ASP A 337 -18.33 12.42 23.63
C ASP A 337 -18.30 11.63 22.31
N GLY A 338 -19.03 12.07 21.27
CA GLY A 338 -19.19 11.30 20.02
C GLY A 338 -17.99 11.32 19.08
N LYS A 339 -16.99 12.18 19.32
CA LYS A 339 -15.73 12.22 18.55
C LYS A 339 -14.55 12.47 19.45
N SER A 340 -13.51 11.64 19.34
CA SER A 340 -12.32 11.77 20.17
C SER A 340 -11.41 12.90 19.71
N LEU A 341 -10.69 13.51 20.65
CA LEU A 341 -9.89 14.71 20.42
C LEU A 341 -8.51 14.61 21.07
N GLY A 342 -7.48 14.99 20.31
CA GLY A 342 -6.11 15.15 20.82
C GLY A 342 -5.50 16.49 20.41
N VAL A 343 -4.63 17.03 21.25
CA VAL A 343 -3.84 18.22 20.97
C VAL A 343 -2.37 17.85 20.90
N GLY A 344 -1.73 18.16 19.77
CA GLY A 344 -0.31 17.98 19.55
C GLY A 344 0.44 19.31 19.53
N THR A 345 1.61 19.39 20.16
CA THR A 345 2.45 20.60 20.16
C THR A 345 3.85 20.35 19.64
N PHE A 346 4.47 21.38 19.04
CA PHE A 346 5.85 21.25 18.56
C PHE A 346 6.89 21.38 19.68
N ASN A 347 6.49 21.89 20.85
CA ASN A 347 7.39 22.04 21.98
C ASN A 347 6.67 21.90 23.33
N VAL A 348 7.44 21.53 24.36
CA VAL A 348 6.95 21.27 25.73
C VAL A 348 6.43 22.54 26.40
N ARG A 349 7.03 23.70 26.13
CA ARG A 349 6.59 24.96 26.74
C ARG A 349 5.19 25.37 26.25
N GLN A 350 4.91 25.15 24.98
CA GLN A 350 3.60 25.38 24.38
C GLN A 350 2.58 24.35 24.89
N GLN A 351 2.99 23.10 25.10
CA GLN A 351 2.15 22.08 25.76
C GLN A 351 1.69 22.57 27.14
N GLN A 352 2.63 23.06 27.96
CA GLN A 352 2.32 23.59 29.29
C GLN A 352 1.39 24.82 29.22
N ALA A 353 1.62 25.74 28.28
CA ALA A 353 0.76 26.90 28.10
C ALA A 353 -0.69 26.52 27.71
N ILE A 354 -0.88 25.46 26.92
CA ILE A 354 -2.21 24.93 26.57
C ILE A 354 -2.87 24.29 27.79
N LEU A 355 -2.13 23.53 28.60
CA LEU A 355 -2.65 22.93 29.84
C LEU A 355 -3.06 23.99 30.87
N GLU A 356 -2.25 25.03 31.06
CA GLU A 356 -2.58 26.16 31.95
C GLU A 356 -3.86 26.89 31.50
N GLU A 357 -4.02 27.13 30.19
CA GLU A 357 -5.24 27.75 29.66
C GLU A 357 -6.45 26.81 29.77
N LEU A 358 -6.26 25.50 29.58
CA LEU A 358 -7.31 24.51 29.79
C LEU A 358 -7.83 24.53 31.23
N GLU A 359 -6.93 24.52 32.22
CA GLU A 359 -7.30 24.61 33.65
C GLU A 359 -8.07 25.89 33.96
N LEU A 360 -7.67 27.03 33.39
CA LEU A 360 -8.37 28.30 33.56
C LEU A 360 -9.80 28.24 32.98
N GLN A 361 -9.96 27.70 31.77
CA GLN A 361 -11.27 27.60 31.12
C GLN A 361 -12.20 26.58 31.79
N LEU A 362 -11.65 25.51 32.38
CA LEU A 362 -12.42 24.54 33.18
C LEU A 362 -12.96 25.16 34.46
N LYS A 363 -12.20 26.03 35.13
CA LYS A 363 -12.70 26.81 36.29
C LYS A 363 -13.89 27.70 35.92
N LEU A 364 -13.88 28.26 34.71
CA LEU A 364 -14.97 29.09 34.20
C LEU A 364 -16.18 28.27 33.71
N ASN A 365 -15.97 27.02 33.30
CA ASN A 365 -17.01 26.14 32.75
C ASN A 365 -16.96 24.73 33.39
N PRO A 366 -17.37 24.57 34.67
CA PRO A 366 -17.25 23.29 35.39
C PRO A 366 -18.00 22.12 34.72
N SER A 367 -19.06 22.40 33.96
CA SER A 367 -19.84 21.37 33.26
C SER A 367 -19.06 20.60 32.20
N MET A 368 -17.93 21.13 31.73
CA MET A 368 -17.10 20.52 30.69
C MET A 368 -16.07 19.52 31.24
N GLU A 369 -15.82 19.51 32.55
CA GLU A 369 -14.78 18.69 33.20
C GLU A 369 -14.94 17.18 32.94
N LYS A 370 -16.18 16.71 32.73
CA LYS A 370 -16.47 15.31 32.41
C LYS A 370 -15.75 14.79 31.16
N TYR A 371 -15.50 15.65 30.17
CA TYR A 371 -14.88 15.30 28.88
C TYR A 371 -13.36 15.11 28.97
N PHE A 372 -12.73 15.51 30.08
CA PHE A 372 -11.28 15.53 30.26
C PHE A 372 -10.78 14.46 31.24
N LYS A 373 -11.64 13.52 31.65
CA LYS A 373 -11.28 12.44 32.58
C LYS A 373 -10.58 11.28 31.85
N SER A 374 -9.53 10.73 32.46
CA SER A 374 -8.71 9.65 31.87
C SER A 374 -9.33 8.25 31.88
N ASN A 375 -10.56 8.08 32.37
CA ASN A 375 -11.21 6.77 32.47
C ASN A 375 -11.91 6.30 31.17
N GLN A 376 -11.80 7.07 30.08
CA GLN A 376 -12.30 6.69 28.76
C GLN A 376 -11.14 6.12 27.91
N GLU A 377 -11.43 5.09 27.11
CA GLU A 377 -10.45 4.48 26.18
C GLU A 377 -9.80 5.52 25.28
N GLU A 378 -10.59 6.41 24.66
CA GLU A 378 -10.11 7.51 23.81
C GLU A 378 -10.16 8.88 24.50
N HIS A 379 -9.63 8.98 25.72
CA HIS A 379 -9.61 10.24 26.47
C HIS A 379 -8.87 11.39 25.76
N PHE A 380 -9.24 12.63 26.10
CA PHE A 380 -8.53 13.82 25.66
C PHE A 380 -7.06 13.82 26.10
N PHE A 381 -6.13 14.20 25.21
CA PHE A 381 -4.73 14.40 25.58
C PHE A 381 -4.14 15.69 25.02
N VAL A 382 -3.10 16.19 25.69
CA VAL A 382 -2.18 17.22 25.17
C VAL A 382 -0.77 16.65 25.23
N LYS A 383 -0.20 16.33 24.07
CA LYS A 383 1.13 15.69 23.93
C LYS A 383 2.01 16.50 22.97
N ASN A 384 3.32 16.33 23.07
CA ASN A 384 4.29 16.97 22.18
C ASN A 384 4.78 15.99 21.10
N LEU A 385 5.57 16.49 20.15
CA LEU A 385 6.18 15.72 19.06
C LEU A 385 6.93 14.43 19.50
N GLU A 386 7.43 14.38 20.73
CA GLU A 386 8.21 13.24 21.25
C GLU A 386 7.33 12.18 21.94
N THR A 387 6.13 12.55 22.37
CA THR A 387 5.27 11.72 23.25
C THR A 387 3.98 11.25 22.59
N ILE A 388 3.60 11.80 21.44
CA ILE A 388 2.34 11.53 20.73
C ILE A 388 2.31 10.20 19.96
N GLN A 389 3.17 9.25 20.31
CA GLN A 389 3.29 7.98 19.58
C GLN A 389 2.23 6.97 20.04
N GLY A 390 1.69 6.22 19.08
CA GLY A 390 0.70 5.16 19.34
C GLY A 390 -0.73 5.66 19.59
N ASP A 391 -0.91 6.93 19.95
CA ASP A 391 -2.25 7.50 20.10
C ASP A 391 -2.84 7.94 18.74
N GLU A 392 -4.14 7.77 18.57
CA GLU A 392 -4.89 8.30 17.44
C GLU A 392 -6.23 8.83 17.91
N ARG A 393 -6.75 9.85 17.23
CA ARG A 393 -8.05 10.47 17.57
C ARG A 393 -8.80 10.83 16.29
N ASP A 394 -10.10 10.97 16.39
CA ASP A 394 -10.92 11.42 15.26
C ASP A 394 -10.48 12.82 14.83
N VAL A 395 -10.25 13.70 15.79
CA VAL A 395 -9.75 15.06 15.58
C VAL A 395 -8.41 15.27 16.27
N ILE A 396 -7.42 15.75 15.53
CA ILE A 396 -6.14 16.24 16.08
C ILE A 396 -6.01 17.74 15.82
N MET A 397 -5.73 18.49 16.88
CA MET A 397 -5.40 19.91 16.81
C MET A 397 -3.90 20.09 17.05
N VAL A 398 -3.20 20.67 16.09
CA VAL A 398 -1.75 20.87 16.14
C VAL A 398 -1.45 22.34 16.42
N SER A 399 -0.83 22.62 17.56
CA SER A 399 -0.28 23.94 17.88
C SER A 399 1.19 23.99 17.47
N VAL A 400 1.50 24.82 16.47
CA VAL A 400 2.89 25.05 16.03
C VAL A 400 3.65 25.82 17.11
N GLY A 401 3.04 26.83 17.73
CA GLY A 401 3.60 27.62 18.83
C GLY A 401 4.81 28.50 18.48
N TYR A 402 5.60 28.13 17.48
CA TYR A 402 6.65 28.93 16.85
C TYR A 402 6.07 29.80 15.73
N GLY A 403 6.68 30.96 15.47
CA GLY A 403 6.17 31.85 14.44
C GLY A 403 6.79 33.23 14.44
N PHE A 404 6.08 34.19 13.86
CA PHE A 404 6.43 35.61 13.90
C PHE A 404 6.48 36.14 15.34
N ASP A 405 7.53 36.87 15.69
CA ASP A 405 7.64 37.62 16.94
C ASP A 405 6.99 39.01 16.85
N SER A 406 7.05 39.79 17.93
CA SER A 406 6.46 41.14 17.98
C SER A 406 7.10 42.13 17.01
N GLU A 407 8.28 41.80 16.47
CA GLU A 407 9.01 42.60 15.49
C GLU A 407 8.70 42.16 14.05
N GLY A 408 7.89 41.11 13.86
CA GLY A 408 7.54 40.56 12.56
C GLY A 408 8.60 39.64 11.97
N ASN A 409 9.55 39.17 12.77
CA ASN A 409 10.60 38.25 12.32
C ASN A 409 10.18 36.79 12.51
N LEU A 410 10.32 35.97 11.46
CA LEU A 410 10.07 34.53 11.52
C LEU A 410 11.37 33.78 11.85
N SER A 411 11.39 33.05 12.97
CA SER A 411 12.49 32.14 13.28
C SER A 411 12.44 30.91 12.39
N HIS A 412 13.55 30.60 11.70
CA HIS A 412 13.71 29.31 11.00
C HIS A 412 14.11 28.15 11.92
N ASN A 413 14.18 28.39 13.24
CA ASN A 413 14.44 27.35 14.24
C ASN A 413 13.11 26.94 14.92
N PHE A 414 12.59 25.77 14.54
CA PHE A 414 11.38 25.13 15.05
C PHE A 414 11.69 24.00 16.05
N GLY A 415 12.87 24.05 16.69
CA GLY A 415 13.25 23.11 17.74
C GLY A 415 13.38 21.67 17.23
N PRO A 416 12.62 20.69 17.77
CA PRO A 416 12.75 19.27 17.39
C PRO A 416 12.54 18.96 15.91
N VAL A 417 11.86 19.83 15.16
CA VAL A 417 11.63 19.67 13.71
C VAL A 417 12.88 19.96 12.88
N ASN A 418 13.79 20.80 13.40
CA ASN A 418 15.04 21.16 12.73
C ASN A 418 16.15 20.13 12.92
N GLN A 419 16.04 19.30 13.95
CA GLN A 419 17.01 18.27 14.30
C GLN A 419 16.86 17.05 13.39
N ASP A 420 17.88 16.19 13.38
CA ASP A 420 17.81 14.91 12.68
C ASP A 420 16.67 14.04 13.26
N GLY A 421 15.92 13.40 12.36
CA GLY A 421 14.68 12.69 12.68
C GLY A 421 13.48 13.59 12.93
N GLY A 422 13.62 14.91 12.87
CA GLY A 422 12.53 15.89 13.02
C GLY A 422 11.40 15.68 12.02
N GLU A 423 11.73 15.23 10.81
CA GLU A 423 10.76 14.81 9.80
C GLU A 423 9.87 13.66 10.26
N ARG A 424 10.42 12.70 11.01
CA ARG A 424 9.69 11.51 11.46
C ARG A 424 8.72 11.89 12.56
N ARG A 425 9.14 12.79 13.47
CA ARG A 425 8.26 13.37 14.51
C ARG A 425 7.09 14.09 13.88
N LEU A 426 7.35 14.90 12.84
CA LEU A 426 6.33 15.64 12.11
C LEU A 426 5.36 14.70 11.39
N ASN A 427 5.86 13.68 10.69
CA ASN A 427 5.04 12.66 10.03
C ASN A 427 4.16 11.93 11.05
N VAL A 428 4.74 11.53 12.19
CA VAL A 428 3.99 10.89 13.27
C VAL A 428 2.85 11.78 13.74
N LEU A 429 3.11 13.04 14.10
CA LEU A 429 2.08 13.98 14.60
C LEU A 429 0.95 14.22 13.59
N LEU A 430 1.28 14.49 12.32
CA LEU A 430 0.29 14.87 11.32
C LEU A 430 -0.55 13.71 10.79
N THR A 431 -0.14 12.46 11.08
CA THR A 431 -0.87 11.23 10.68
C THR A 431 -1.67 10.58 11.82
N ARG A 432 -1.81 11.25 12.98
CA ARG A 432 -2.60 10.76 14.13
C ARG A 432 -4.12 10.97 13.99
N ALA A 433 -4.55 11.81 13.06
CA ALA A 433 -5.97 12.11 12.85
C ALA A 433 -6.65 11.04 11.98
N ARG A 434 -7.80 10.52 12.42
CA ARG A 434 -8.67 9.68 11.59
C ARG A 434 -9.54 10.50 10.67
N GLU A 435 -10.15 11.59 11.14
CA GLU A 435 -11.13 12.38 10.38
C GLU A 435 -10.64 13.79 10.03
N LYS A 436 -10.10 14.52 11.01
CA LYS A 436 -9.78 15.95 10.87
C LYS A 436 -8.49 16.34 11.57
N CYS A 437 -7.65 17.08 10.87
CA CYS A 437 -6.43 17.67 11.43
C CYS A 437 -6.45 19.20 11.26
N LEU A 438 -6.36 19.93 12.37
CA LEU A 438 -6.33 21.39 12.39
C LEU A 438 -4.94 21.88 12.79
N ILE A 439 -4.23 22.56 11.89
CA ILE A 439 -2.93 23.17 12.19
C ILE A 439 -3.15 24.64 12.56
N PHE A 440 -2.77 25.03 13.77
CA PHE A 440 -2.79 26.41 14.24
C PHE A 440 -1.41 27.01 14.05
N SER A 441 -1.34 28.09 13.26
CA SER A 441 -0.07 28.76 12.94
C SER A 441 -0.31 30.25 12.68
N ASN A 442 0.65 31.10 13.04
CA ASN A 442 0.60 32.53 12.73
C ASN A 442 1.22 32.89 11.37
N PHE A 443 1.88 31.94 10.71
CA PHE A 443 2.49 32.07 9.39
C PHE A 443 1.95 30.99 8.42
N ARG A 444 2.15 31.20 7.12
CA ARG A 444 1.74 30.30 6.04
C ARG A 444 2.95 29.63 5.38
N GLY A 445 2.71 28.57 4.60
CA GLY A 445 3.78 27.87 3.86
C GLY A 445 4.58 28.78 2.92
N ARG A 446 3.91 29.77 2.31
CA ARG A 446 4.54 30.80 1.47
C ARG A 446 5.51 31.73 2.23
N ASP A 447 5.33 31.89 3.53
CA ASP A 447 6.16 32.77 4.38
C ASP A 447 7.48 32.06 4.75
N LEU A 448 7.53 30.72 4.66
CA LEU A 448 8.75 29.92 4.82
C LEU A 448 9.61 29.98 3.55
N GLN A 449 10.51 30.94 3.51
CA GLN A 449 11.57 31.02 2.50
C GLN A 449 12.72 30.09 2.87
N LEU A 450 12.74 28.89 2.28
CA LEU A 450 13.75 27.86 2.55
C LEU A 450 14.87 27.92 1.51
N SER A 451 16.12 27.76 1.97
CA SER A 451 17.27 27.56 1.10
C SER A 451 17.31 26.11 0.56
N SER A 452 18.14 25.85 -0.46
CA SER A 452 18.32 24.51 -1.02
C SER A 452 18.80 23.47 0.00
N ASN A 453 19.49 23.90 1.06
CA ASN A 453 20.07 23.05 2.11
C ASN A 453 19.20 23.00 3.38
N ALA A 454 17.93 23.40 3.32
CA ALA A 454 17.05 23.35 4.48
C ALA A 454 16.86 21.90 4.98
N PRO A 455 16.83 21.68 6.31
CA PRO A 455 16.51 20.38 6.92
C PRO A 455 15.23 19.80 6.34
N PHE A 456 15.19 18.48 6.20
CA PHE A 456 14.05 17.81 5.56
C PHE A 456 12.73 18.02 6.34
N GLY A 457 12.76 18.03 7.68
CA GLY A 457 11.59 18.32 8.50
C GLY A 457 10.96 19.71 8.23
N LEU A 458 11.79 20.72 7.97
CA LEU A 458 11.35 22.07 7.59
C LEU A 458 10.71 22.10 6.19
N ARG A 459 11.27 21.35 5.23
CA ARG A 459 10.70 21.21 3.88
C ARG A 459 9.34 20.51 3.94
N ALA A 460 9.23 19.43 4.71
CA ALA A 460 7.98 18.72 4.92
C ALA A 460 6.92 19.63 5.58
N LEU A 461 7.28 20.38 6.63
CA LEU A 461 6.37 21.34 7.29
C LEU A 461 5.79 22.36 6.30
N LYS A 462 6.64 22.91 5.43
CA LYS A 462 6.22 23.83 4.39
C LYS A 462 5.17 23.19 3.47
N GLU A 463 5.43 21.97 3.00
CA GLU A 463 4.50 21.25 2.12
C GLU A 463 3.17 20.95 2.81
N PHE A 464 3.19 20.56 4.09
CA PHE A 464 1.96 20.37 4.88
C PHE A 464 1.15 21.66 5.00
N LEU A 465 1.79 22.80 5.27
CA LEU A 465 1.11 24.09 5.37
C LEU A 465 0.57 24.57 4.02
N ASP A 466 1.36 24.44 2.96
CA ASP A 466 0.94 24.79 1.59
C ASP A 466 -0.25 23.93 1.14
N TYR A 467 -0.22 22.64 1.45
CA TYR A 467 -1.30 21.72 1.12
C TYR A 467 -2.56 21.96 1.98
N ALA A 468 -2.41 22.25 3.27
CA ALA A 468 -3.53 22.61 4.14
C ALA A 468 -4.24 23.90 3.72
N GLU A 469 -3.54 24.81 3.03
CA GLU A 469 -4.11 26.06 2.49
C GLU A 469 -4.69 25.88 1.09
N LYS A 470 -3.94 25.26 0.17
CA LYS A 470 -4.28 25.20 -1.27
C LYS A 470 -5.05 23.95 -1.67
N LYS A 471 -5.00 22.89 -0.87
CA LYS A 471 -5.54 21.54 -1.14
C LYS A 471 -5.07 20.87 -2.44
N THR A 472 -4.11 21.46 -3.15
CA THR A 472 -3.48 20.89 -4.34
C THR A 472 -2.08 20.38 -3.99
N LEU A 473 -1.85 19.08 -4.19
CA LEU A 473 -0.50 18.54 -4.25
C LEU A 473 0.15 18.92 -5.58
N ARG A 474 1.49 19.05 -5.59
CA ARG A 474 2.25 19.15 -6.84
C ARG A 474 2.08 17.85 -7.62
N GLN A 475 1.18 17.83 -8.60
CA GLN A 475 0.98 16.65 -9.44
C GLN A 475 2.27 16.33 -10.21
N GLN A 476 2.94 15.24 -9.83
CA GLN A 476 3.90 14.58 -10.71
C GLN A 476 3.12 13.87 -11.82
N GLY A 477 3.07 14.50 -12.99
CA GLY A 477 2.61 13.91 -14.24
C GLY A 477 1.10 13.70 -14.34
N ARG A 478 0.45 14.47 -15.22
CA ARG A 478 -0.75 13.98 -15.91
C ARG A 478 -0.38 12.65 -16.55
N VAL A 479 -0.96 11.55 -16.06
CA VAL A 479 -0.95 10.28 -16.80
C VAL A 479 -1.61 10.59 -18.14
N GLN A 480 -0.85 10.44 -19.23
CA GLN A 480 -1.39 10.53 -20.58
C GLN A 480 -2.58 9.59 -20.69
N THR A 481 -3.69 10.08 -21.25
CA THR A 481 -4.84 9.29 -21.68
C THR A 481 -4.34 8.12 -22.52
N THR A 482 -4.41 6.90 -21.98
CA THR A 482 -4.15 5.67 -22.71
C THR A 482 -5.44 5.23 -23.41
N ALA A 483 -5.32 4.37 -24.43
CA ALA A 483 -6.47 3.82 -25.17
C ALA A 483 -7.49 3.05 -24.28
N ASP A 484 -7.12 2.72 -23.03
CA ASP A 484 -7.99 2.08 -22.05
C ASP A 484 -9.16 2.97 -21.56
N ASP A 485 -9.18 4.25 -21.94
CA ASP A 485 -10.20 5.22 -21.51
C ASP A 485 -11.50 5.19 -22.32
N ALA A 486 -11.56 4.46 -23.43
CA ALA A 486 -12.71 4.49 -24.34
C ALA A 486 -14.03 4.03 -23.68
N PHE A 487 -13.96 3.05 -22.78
CA PHE A 487 -15.13 2.57 -22.05
C PHE A 487 -15.62 3.57 -21.01
N GLU A 488 -14.69 4.10 -20.21
CA GLU A 488 -14.98 5.15 -19.22
C GLU A 488 -15.51 6.42 -19.89
N GLU A 489 -14.98 6.78 -21.07
CA GLU A 489 -15.44 7.91 -21.88
C GLU A 489 -16.89 7.73 -22.33
N ALA A 490 -17.24 6.54 -22.84
CA ALA A 490 -18.61 6.28 -23.30
C ALA A 490 -19.65 6.40 -22.17
N ILE A 491 -19.28 6.08 -20.93
CA ILE A 491 -20.13 6.27 -19.76
C ILE A 491 -20.17 7.74 -19.35
N TYR A 492 -19.02 8.43 -19.39
CA TYR A 492 -18.91 9.85 -19.10
C TYR A 492 -19.77 10.71 -20.05
N GLU A 493 -19.67 10.48 -21.36
CA GLU A 493 -20.49 11.16 -22.37
C GLU A 493 -21.98 10.90 -22.14
N PHE A 494 -22.37 9.63 -21.95
CA PHE A 494 -23.76 9.25 -21.71
C PHE A 494 -24.37 9.99 -20.52
N LEU A 495 -23.69 10.00 -19.37
CA LEU A 495 -24.20 10.66 -18.17
C LEU A 495 -24.18 12.19 -18.29
N THR A 496 -23.21 12.77 -19.01
CA THR A 496 -23.13 14.22 -19.28
C THR A 496 -24.27 14.68 -20.19
N GLU A 497 -24.61 13.92 -21.22
CA GLU A 497 -25.76 14.16 -22.10
C GLU A 497 -27.10 14.17 -21.33
N HIS A 498 -27.19 13.41 -20.24
CA HIS A 498 -28.35 13.36 -19.36
C HIS A 498 -28.34 14.46 -18.28
N GLY A 499 -27.37 15.39 -18.32
CA GLY A 499 -27.32 16.58 -17.48
C GLY A 499 -26.64 16.40 -16.12
N TYR A 500 -25.91 15.31 -15.90
CA TYR A 500 -25.15 15.08 -14.67
C TYR A 500 -23.70 15.55 -14.79
N GLU A 501 -23.19 16.21 -13.74
CA GLU A 501 -21.78 16.57 -13.65
C GLU A 501 -20.97 15.38 -13.09
N ILE A 502 -19.85 15.05 -13.76
CA ILE A 502 -19.06 13.85 -13.45
C ILE A 502 -17.60 14.22 -13.35
N HIS A 503 -16.96 13.78 -12.28
CA HIS A 503 -15.51 13.85 -12.12
C HIS A 503 -14.90 12.50 -12.43
N ARG A 504 -13.90 12.49 -13.32
CA ARG A 504 -13.17 11.27 -13.71
C ARG A 504 -11.98 11.05 -12.78
N ARG A 505 -11.67 9.78 -12.49
CA ARG A 505 -10.45 9.35 -11.79
C ARG A 505 -10.23 10.11 -10.47
N VAL A 506 -11.29 10.17 -9.66
CA VAL A 506 -11.29 10.87 -8.37
C VAL A 506 -10.37 10.14 -7.39
N GLY A 507 -9.47 10.88 -6.78
CA GLY A 507 -8.55 10.42 -5.74
C GLY A 507 -7.07 10.67 -6.04
N CYS A 508 -6.24 10.37 -5.05
CA CYS A 508 -4.80 10.60 -5.10
C CYS A 508 -3.99 9.30 -5.33
N ALA A 509 -2.68 9.36 -5.10
CA ALA A 509 -1.75 8.30 -5.47
C ALA A 509 -2.21 6.88 -5.08
N GLY A 510 -2.13 5.95 -6.04
CA GLY A 510 -2.33 4.53 -5.81
C GLY A 510 -3.72 3.99 -6.17
N PHE A 511 -4.81 4.69 -5.86
CA PHE A 511 -6.17 4.25 -6.19
C PHE A 511 -7.03 5.43 -6.61
N ARG A 512 -7.84 5.22 -7.65
CA ARG A 512 -8.78 6.23 -8.17
C ARG A 512 -10.12 5.58 -8.43
N VAL A 513 -11.18 6.32 -8.14
CA VAL A 513 -12.54 5.97 -8.54
C VAL A 513 -12.71 6.38 -9.98
N ASP A 514 -13.07 5.43 -10.84
CA ASP A 514 -13.07 5.62 -12.30
C ASP A 514 -13.96 6.80 -12.70
N LEU A 515 -15.22 6.82 -12.24
CA LEU A 515 -16.15 7.94 -12.42
C LEU A 515 -16.90 8.24 -11.13
N ALA A 516 -17.12 9.52 -10.82
CA ALA A 516 -17.92 9.95 -9.68
C ALA A 516 -18.95 10.99 -10.11
N VAL A 517 -20.23 10.71 -9.83
CA VAL A 517 -21.35 11.63 -10.10
C VAL A 517 -21.39 12.68 -8.99
N VAL A 518 -21.35 13.96 -9.35
CA VAL A 518 -21.42 15.08 -8.40
C VAL A 518 -22.86 15.24 -7.92
N ASP A 519 -23.03 15.53 -6.63
CA ASP A 519 -24.34 15.85 -6.05
C ASP A 519 -24.77 17.29 -6.43
N PRO A 520 -25.87 17.47 -7.18
CA PRO A 520 -26.36 18.80 -7.54
C PRO A 520 -26.79 19.66 -6.35
N GLY A 521 -27.20 19.04 -5.23
CA GLY A 521 -27.63 19.74 -4.02
C GLY A 521 -26.47 20.25 -3.16
N TYR A 522 -25.30 19.60 -3.25
CA TYR A 522 -24.11 19.94 -2.46
C TYR A 522 -22.83 19.89 -3.32
N PRO A 523 -22.49 20.99 -4.04
CA PRO A 523 -21.29 21.04 -4.85
C PRO A 523 -20.04 20.75 -3.98
N GLY A 524 -19.25 19.76 -4.39
CA GLY A 524 -18.10 19.24 -3.64
C GLY A 524 -18.32 17.89 -2.96
N ARG A 525 -19.53 17.32 -3.04
CA ARG A 525 -19.86 15.94 -2.64
C ARG A 525 -20.19 15.07 -3.85
N TYR A 526 -19.91 13.78 -3.74
CA TYR A 526 -20.22 12.79 -4.75
C TYR A 526 -21.42 11.94 -4.32
N LEU A 527 -22.36 11.82 -5.24
CA LEU A 527 -23.58 11.04 -5.10
C LEU A 527 -23.32 9.53 -5.26
N LEU A 528 -22.54 9.17 -6.27
CA LEU A 528 -22.30 7.79 -6.68
C LEU A 528 -20.89 7.66 -7.27
N GLY A 529 -20.12 6.68 -6.78
CA GLY A 529 -18.91 6.20 -7.43
C GLY A 529 -19.22 5.03 -8.36
N ILE A 530 -18.75 5.09 -9.60
CA ILE A 530 -18.88 4.01 -10.58
C ILE A 530 -17.51 3.35 -10.73
N ALA A 531 -17.46 2.04 -10.53
CA ALA A 531 -16.27 1.22 -10.70
C ALA A 531 -16.42 0.32 -11.92
N CYS A 532 -15.48 0.42 -12.85
CA CYS A 532 -15.43 -0.35 -14.09
C CYS A 532 -14.46 -1.55 -13.95
N ASP A 533 -14.57 -2.52 -14.85
CA ASP A 533 -13.71 -3.71 -14.93
C ASP A 533 -12.35 -3.46 -15.64
N GLY A 534 -11.88 -2.22 -15.60
CA GLY A 534 -10.65 -1.76 -16.26
C GLY A 534 -9.33 -2.14 -15.56
N PRO A 535 -8.21 -1.51 -15.93
CA PRO A 535 -6.88 -1.84 -15.39
C PRO A 535 -6.79 -1.79 -13.85
N MET A 536 -7.53 -0.89 -13.19
CA MET A 536 -7.60 -0.82 -11.72
C MET A 536 -8.29 -2.05 -11.08
N TYR A 537 -9.23 -2.69 -11.77
CA TYR A 537 -9.82 -3.94 -11.33
C TYR A 537 -8.82 -5.11 -11.51
N GLN A 538 -8.09 -5.13 -12.64
CA GLN A 538 -7.14 -6.20 -12.98
C GLN A 538 -5.87 -6.21 -12.12
N THR A 539 -5.40 -5.05 -11.66
CA THR A 539 -4.17 -4.93 -10.85
C THR A 539 -4.27 -5.61 -9.48
N SER A 540 -5.48 -5.80 -8.94
CA SER A 540 -5.68 -6.55 -7.69
C SER A 540 -5.76 -8.06 -7.95
N ARG A 541 -4.65 -8.76 -7.71
CA ARG A 541 -4.51 -10.20 -7.96
C ARG A 541 -5.43 -11.10 -7.11
N VAL A 542 -5.89 -10.64 -5.95
CA VAL A 542 -6.64 -11.46 -4.97
C VAL A 542 -8.11 -11.05 -4.96
N ALA A 543 -9.02 -12.03 -5.03
CA ALA A 543 -10.46 -11.80 -4.99
C ALA A 543 -10.92 -11.05 -3.72
N ARG A 544 -10.35 -11.41 -2.56
CA ARG A 544 -10.60 -10.71 -1.28
C ARG A 544 -10.27 -9.21 -1.37
N ASP A 545 -9.18 -8.85 -2.02
CA ASP A 545 -8.73 -7.45 -2.14
C ASP A 545 -9.64 -6.67 -3.09
N ARG A 546 -9.87 -7.21 -4.30
CA ARG A 546 -10.61 -6.52 -5.37
C ARG A 546 -12.11 -6.41 -5.07
N ASP A 547 -12.72 -7.47 -4.55
CA ASP A 547 -14.17 -7.60 -4.45
C ASP A 547 -14.68 -7.24 -3.05
N ARG A 548 -13.96 -7.59 -1.97
CA ARG A 548 -14.41 -7.39 -0.58
C ARG A 548 -13.78 -6.16 0.08
N LEU A 549 -12.47 -6.20 0.32
CA LEU A 549 -11.79 -5.23 1.20
C LEU A 549 -11.84 -3.81 0.63
N ARG A 550 -11.57 -3.65 -0.68
CA ARG A 550 -11.63 -2.35 -1.35
C ARG A 550 -13.00 -1.70 -1.24
N GLN A 551 -14.05 -2.44 -1.61
CA GLN A 551 -15.43 -1.95 -1.53
C GLN A 551 -15.84 -1.65 -0.09
N GLN A 552 -15.41 -2.47 0.88
CA GLN A 552 -15.70 -2.25 2.29
C GLN A 552 -15.07 -0.95 2.81
N ILE A 553 -13.81 -0.68 2.48
CA ILE A 553 -13.15 0.57 2.88
C ILE A 553 -13.88 1.77 2.28
N LEU A 554 -14.14 1.73 0.97
CA LEU A 554 -14.80 2.83 0.26
C LEU A 554 -16.22 3.10 0.80
N LYS A 555 -17.01 2.05 1.06
CA LYS A 555 -18.32 2.18 1.72
C LYS A 555 -18.20 2.75 3.12
N GLY A 556 -17.20 2.33 3.90
CA GLY A 556 -16.88 2.92 5.20
C GLY A 556 -16.53 4.41 5.12
N LEU A 557 -15.91 4.88 4.03
CA LEU A 557 -15.67 6.31 3.79
C LEU A 557 -16.94 7.10 3.43
N GLY A 558 -18.08 6.42 3.28
CA GLY A 558 -19.37 7.02 2.92
C GLY A 558 -19.68 6.98 1.42
N TRP A 559 -18.89 6.27 0.61
CA TRP A 559 -19.22 6.14 -0.81
C TRP A 559 -20.37 5.15 -1.04
N GLN A 560 -21.30 5.54 -1.92
CA GLN A 560 -22.15 4.60 -2.63
C GLN A 560 -21.43 4.16 -3.90
N PHE A 561 -21.32 2.85 -4.12
CA PHE A 561 -20.61 2.28 -5.27
C PHE A 561 -21.53 1.45 -6.14
N TYR A 562 -21.38 1.62 -7.45
CA TYR A 562 -22.01 0.79 -8.47
C TYR A 562 -20.93 0.18 -9.38
N SER A 563 -20.92 -1.15 -9.47
CA SER A 563 -20.02 -1.88 -10.37
C SER A 563 -20.67 -2.01 -11.74
N LEU A 564 -19.95 -1.56 -12.77
CA LEU A 564 -20.43 -1.57 -14.15
C LEU A 564 -19.47 -2.42 -14.99
N TRP A 565 -19.99 -3.52 -15.53
CA TRP A 565 -19.22 -4.49 -16.32
C TRP A 565 -19.24 -4.13 -17.80
N SER A 566 -18.08 -4.10 -18.45
CA SER A 566 -17.94 -3.81 -19.88
C SER A 566 -18.76 -4.73 -20.78
N THR A 567 -18.86 -6.01 -20.42
CA THR A 567 -19.62 -7.04 -21.12
C THR A 567 -21.14 -6.79 -21.09
N ASP A 568 -21.68 -6.35 -19.94
CA ASP A 568 -23.10 -6.03 -19.80
C ASP A 568 -23.44 -4.73 -20.54
N TRP A 569 -22.57 -3.73 -20.48
CA TRP A 569 -22.74 -2.48 -21.22
C TRP A 569 -22.76 -2.70 -22.73
N TYR A 570 -21.93 -3.61 -23.24
CA TYR A 570 -21.91 -3.95 -24.67
C TYR A 570 -23.16 -4.74 -25.10
N ARG A 571 -23.57 -5.76 -24.35
CA ARG A 571 -24.69 -6.65 -24.73
C ARG A 571 -26.07 -6.04 -24.48
N ASN A 572 -26.25 -5.39 -23.34
CA ASN A 572 -27.54 -4.93 -22.82
C ASN A 572 -27.51 -3.42 -22.51
N ARG A 573 -26.89 -2.63 -23.40
CA ARG A 573 -26.64 -1.19 -23.18
C ARG A 573 -27.87 -0.42 -22.68
N ALA A 574 -29.00 -0.57 -23.36
CA ALA A 574 -30.23 0.16 -23.03
C ALA A 574 -30.77 -0.19 -21.63
N GLU A 575 -30.65 -1.45 -21.21
CA GLU A 575 -31.11 -1.88 -19.90
C GLU A 575 -30.18 -1.38 -18.80
N VAL A 576 -28.86 -1.49 -18.99
CA VAL A 576 -27.85 -1.00 -18.03
C VAL A 576 -27.96 0.52 -17.87
N GLN A 577 -28.12 1.26 -18.96
CA GLN A 577 -28.36 2.70 -18.95
C GLN A 577 -29.60 3.07 -18.12
N LYS A 578 -30.72 2.35 -18.33
CA LYS A 578 -31.95 2.57 -17.54
C LYS A 578 -31.76 2.26 -16.06
N ARG A 579 -31.07 1.18 -15.71
CA ARG A 579 -30.76 0.81 -14.31
C ARG A 579 -29.88 1.87 -13.64
N LEU A 580 -28.86 2.37 -14.35
CA LEU A 580 -27.94 3.38 -13.85
C LEU A 580 -28.66 4.71 -13.57
N LEU A 581 -29.50 5.18 -14.51
CA LEU A 581 -30.29 6.39 -14.33
C LEU A 581 -31.29 6.25 -13.17
N ALA A 582 -32.01 5.13 -13.09
CA ALA A 582 -32.95 4.87 -11.99
C ALA A 582 -32.25 4.85 -10.62
N LEU A 583 -31.02 4.36 -10.54
CA LEU A 583 -30.22 4.39 -9.31
C LEU A 583 -29.85 5.84 -8.93
N ILE A 584 -29.40 6.65 -9.89
CA ILE A 584 -29.06 8.06 -9.66
C ILE A 584 -30.29 8.84 -9.20
N GLU A 585 -31.44 8.66 -9.85
CA GLU A 585 -32.71 9.29 -9.46
C GLU A 585 -33.17 8.87 -8.07
N LYS A 586 -33.05 7.58 -7.73
CA LYS A 586 -33.34 7.09 -6.38
C LYS A 586 -32.45 7.77 -5.34
N LEU A 587 -31.15 7.86 -5.62
CA LEU A 587 -30.17 8.47 -4.72
C LEU A 587 -30.39 9.98 -4.55
N LEU A 588 -30.89 10.68 -5.57
CA LEU A 588 -31.30 12.09 -5.49
C LEU A 588 -32.58 12.30 -4.66
N GLY A 589 -33.46 11.30 -4.61
CA GLY A 589 -34.72 11.36 -3.87
C GLY A 589 -34.62 11.01 -2.37
N GLU A 590 -33.48 10.51 -1.89
CA GLU A 590 -33.26 10.18 -0.49
C GLU A 590 -32.84 11.44 0.31
N GLU A 591 -33.58 11.78 1.37
CA GLU A 591 -33.18 12.85 2.31
C GLU A 591 -31.87 12.48 2.99
N ARG A 592 -30.86 13.35 2.88
CA ARG A 592 -29.53 13.14 3.45
C ARG A 592 -29.23 14.18 4.51
N PRO A 593 -28.55 13.81 5.59
CA PRO A 593 -28.11 14.79 6.57
C PRO A 593 -27.17 15.81 5.92
N ASP A 594 -27.32 17.10 6.24
CA ASP A 594 -26.42 18.19 5.81
C ASP A 594 -24.94 17.90 6.15
N LYS A 595 -24.67 17.01 7.11
CA LYS A 595 -23.32 16.66 7.58
C LYS A 595 -22.84 15.34 6.99
N VAL A 596 -21.62 15.35 6.44
CA VAL A 596 -20.89 14.14 6.04
C VAL A 596 -20.32 13.50 7.30
N ILE A 597 -21.18 12.87 8.07
CA ILE A 597 -20.74 11.93 9.09
C ILE A 597 -20.62 10.60 8.35
N PRO A 598 -19.40 10.15 7.98
CA PRO A 598 -19.27 8.78 7.49
C PRO A 598 -19.90 7.85 8.54
N PRO A 599 -20.64 6.82 8.14
CA PRO A 599 -21.25 5.91 9.11
C PRO A 599 -20.15 5.42 10.05
N VAL A 600 -20.43 5.44 11.35
CA VAL A 600 -19.63 4.71 12.36
C VAL A 600 -19.93 3.22 12.19
N GLU A 601 -19.76 2.70 10.98
CA GLU A 601 -19.37 1.33 10.85
C GLU A 601 -17.89 1.33 11.22
N GLU A 602 -17.59 0.81 12.42
CA GLU A 602 -16.30 0.19 12.63
C GLU A 602 -16.09 -0.70 11.41
N VAL A 603 -15.10 -0.36 10.59
CA VAL A 603 -14.60 -1.36 9.65
C VAL A 603 -14.25 -2.50 10.57
N GLU A 604 -14.95 -3.64 10.48
CA GLU A 604 -14.56 -4.89 11.14
C GLU A 604 -13.22 -5.36 10.54
N ILE A 605 -12.17 -4.55 10.71
CA ILE A 605 -10.84 -5.04 10.94
C ILE A 605 -10.95 -5.49 12.37
N VAL A 606 -11.18 -6.79 12.53
CA VAL A 606 -11.22 -7.48 13.80
C VAL A 606 -10.01 -7.04 14.63
N SER A 607 -10.20 -6.03 15.48
CA SER A 607 -9.37 -5.78 16.64
C SER A 607 -9.76 -6.87 17.63
N PRO A 608 -8.84 -7.77 18.01
CA PRO A 608 -9.12 -8.66 19.11
C PRO A 608 -9.09 -7.77 20.36
N VAL A 609 -10.24 -7.60 21.04
CA VAL A 609 -10.36 -7.78 22.50
C VAL A 609 -11.75 -7.41 23.05
N GLU A 610 -12.56 -6.51 22.48
CA GLU A 610 -13.59 -5.86 23.33
C GLU A 610 -15.03 -6.43 23.27
N GLU A 611 -15.46 -7.09 22.20
CA GLU A 611 -16.84 -7.63 22.16
C GLU A 611 -17.04 -8.86 23.05
N GLY A 612 -15.97 -9.61 23.33
CA GLY A 612 -16.01 -10.78 24.20
C GLY A 612 -16.24 -10.44 25.68
N GLU A 613 -15.83 -9.25 26.14
CA GLU A 613 -16.05 -8.84 27.53
C GLU A 613 -17.44 -8.26 27.76
N ARG A 614 -18.07 -7.65 26.74
CA ARG A 614 -19.45 -7.12 26.84
C ARG A 614 -20.51 -8.21 26.85
N GLU A 615 -20.35 -9.28 26.07
CA GLU A 615 -21.30 -10.40 26.11
C GLU A 615 -21.12 -11.29 27.36
N LEU A 616 -19.89 -11.50 27.84
CA LEU A 616 -19.66 -12.21 29.11
C LEU A 616 -20.08 -11.39 30.33
N SER A 617 -19.92 -10.07 30.35
CA SER A 617 -20.45 -9.23 31.43
C SER A 617 -21.97 -9.14 31.41
N SER A 618 -22.61 -9.04 30.23
CA SER A 618 -24.08 -9.03 30.14
C SER A 618 -24.72 -10.37 30.52
N ASN A 619 -24.02 -11.49 30.28
CA ASN A 619 -24.47 -12.83 30.67
C ASN A 619 -24.14 -13.13 32.15
N VAL A 620 -23.16 -12.45 32.75
CA VAL A 620 -22.88 -12.54 34.19
C VAL A 620 -23.81 -11.61 34.99
N GLU A 621 -24.19 -10.44 34.46
CA GLU A 621 -25.17 -9.54 35.10
C GLU A 621 -26.61 -10.08 35.02
N LYS A 622 -26.99 -10.77 33.94
CA LYS A 622 -28.30 -11.44 33.87
C LYS A 622 -28.40 -12.72 34.72
N ILE A 623 -27.29 -13.22 35.25
CA ILE A 623 -27.26 -14.35 36.20
C ILE A 623 -27.11 -13.85 37.66
N ALA A 624 -26.87 -12.55 37.88
CA ALA A 624 -26.65 -11.96 39.20
C ALA A 624 -27.87 -11.24 39.80
N ASP A 625 -28.93 -10.99 39.02
CA ASP A 625 -30.20 -10.43 39.52
C ASP A 625 -31.23 -11.52 39.81
N ASP A 626 -30.94 -12.39 40.80
CA ASP A 626 -31.98 -12.84 41.73
C ASP A 626 -31.37 -13.43 43.03
N LYS A 627 -30.86 -12.54 43.89
CA LYS A 627 -31.26 -12.39 45.32
C LYS A 627 -30.16 -11.70 46.12
N HIS A 628 -30.46 -10.45 46.41
CA HIS A 628 -29.79 -9.54 47.34
C HIS A 628 -29.84 -10.10 48.78
N TYR A 629 -28.70 -10.15 49.46
CA TYR A 629 -28.64 -10.11 50.92
C TYR A 629 -27.60 -9.08 51.34
N ASP A 630 -28.09 -8.00 51.96
CA ASP A 630 -27.31 -7.05 52.75
C ASP A 630 -26.78 -7.74 54.01
N ILE A 631 -25.51 -7.49 54.34
CA ILE A 631 -24.85 -7.94 55.57
C ILE A 631 -24.81 -6.77 56.57
N PRO A 632 -25.44 -6.86 57.76
CA PRO A 632 -25.05 -6.06 58.91
C PRO A 632 -23.97 -6.78 59.76
N PRO A 633 -23.21 -6.06 60.60
CA PRO A 633 -21.97 -6.57 61.19
C PRO A 633 -22.21 -7.57 62.34
N VAL A 634 -21.18 -8.39 62.56
CA VAL A 634 -21.05 -9.52 63.50
C VAL A 634 -21.52 -9.21 64.93
N GLU A 635 -22.41 -10.05 65.50
CA GLU A 635 -22.33 -10.59 66.87
C GLU A 635 -23.36 -11.72 67.16
N ASN A 636 -22.84 -12.85 67.67
CA ASN A 636 -23.40 -13.82 68.63
C ASN A 636 -24.75 -14.58 68.43
N THR A 637 -24.62 -15.90 68.67
CA THR A 637 -25.51 -16.84 69.40
C THR A 637 -26.74 -17.52 68.73
N ILE A 638 -26.58 -18.85 68.51
CA ILE A 638 -27.32 -19.98 69.13
C ILE A 638 -28.79 -20.34 68.69
N TYR A 639 -28.96 -21.66 68.44
CA TYR A 639 -30.11 -22.62 68.46
C TYR A 639 -31.19 -22.70 67.33
N ASP A 640 -31.17 -23.89 66.68
CA ASP A 640 -32.20 -24.95 66.54
C ASP A 640 -33.51 -24.82 65.73
N GLU A 641 -33.84 -26.00 65.15
CA GLU A 641 -35.15 -26.57 64.78
C GLU A 641 -35.88 -26.04 63.52
N GLU A 642 -36.60 -26.82 62.70
CA GLU A 642 -36.80 -28.25 62.44
C GLU A 642 -37.80 -28.36 61.25
N LEU A 643 -37.83 -29.54 60.58
CA LEU A 643 -38.98 -30.22 59.93
C LEU A 643 -39.64 -29.60 58.66
N GLU A 644 -39.55 -30.28 57.50
CA GLU A 644 -40.58 -31.17 56.87
C GLU A 644 -41.66 -30.38 56.07
N THR A 645 -42.26 -30.79 54.95
CA THR A 645 -42.40 -32.05 54.19
C THR A 645 -43.06 -31.74 52.82
N SER A 646 -42.95 -32.71 51.89
CA SER A 646 -43.92 -33.09 50.84
C SER A 646 -43.90 -32.44 49.43
N SER A 647 -43.68 -33.33 48.45
CA SER A 647 -43.94 -33.29 46.99
C SER A 647 -45.47 -33.37 46.67
N PRO A 648 -45.98 -33.53 45.42
CA PRO A 648 -45.35 -33.63 44.07
C PRO A 648 -46.09 -32.91 42.89
N MET A 649 -45.54 -33.08 41.66
CA MET A 649 -46.15 -32.88 40.31
C MET A 649 -46.46 -31.42 39.89
N GLU A 650 -46.30 -30.98 38.62
CA GLU A 650 -46.50 -31.60 37.31
C GLU A 650 -45.74 -30.80 36.20
N GLU A 651 -45.46 -31.47 35.08
CA GLU A 651 -44.68 -31.01 33.90
C GLU A 651 -45.44 -30.09 32.93
N THR A 652 -44.69 -29.57 31.93
CA THR A 652 -45.02 -29.09 30.54
C THR A 652 -44.52 -27.66 30.33
N ASP A 653 -43.95 -27.22 29.20
CA ASP A 653 -43.40 -27.77 27.96
C ASP A 653 -42.76 -26.54 27.27
N ASP A 654 -41.45 -26.50 26.99
CA ASP A 654 -40.87 -25.49 26.04
C ASP A 654 -39.38 -25.75 25.68
N ILE A 655 -39.01 -27.01 25.39
CA ILE A 655 -37.67 -27.34 24.83
C ILE A 655 -37.75 -28.18 23.53
N THR A 656 -38.94 -28.42 22.99
CA THR A 656 -39.13 -29.31 21.82
C THR A 656 -39.24 -28.57 20.47
N GLN A 657 -38.54 -27.44 20.29
CA GLN A 657 -38.51 -26.74 18.99
C GLN A 657 -37.11 -26.46 18.42
N LEU A 658 -36.03 -26.84 19.11
CA LEU A 658 -34.65 -26.59 18.63
C LEU A 658 -33.87 -27.86 18.23
N ILE A 659 -34.54 -29.01 18.16
CA ILE A 659 -33.89 -30.30 17.81
C ILE A 659 -34.33 -30.85 16.44
N GLU A 660 -35.35 -30.28 15.79
CA GLU A 660 -35.83 -30.81 14.50
C GLU A 660 -35.05 -30.34 13.25
N GLU A 661 -34.15 -29.36 13.34
CA GLU A 661 -33.37 -28.90 12.16
C GLU A 661 -32.01 -29.58 11.98
N THR A 662 -31.61 -30.49 12.88
CA THR A 662 -30.32 -31.20 12.78
C THR A 662 -30.37 -32.55 12.06
N ASP A 663 -31.55 -33.07 11.73
CA ASP A 663 -31.70 -34.42 11.18
C ASP A 663 -31.62 -34.53 9.64
N ASP A 664 -31.66 -33.41 8.90
CA ASP A 664 -31.50 -33.43 7.44
C ASP A 664 -30.05 -33.45 6.95
N ILE A 665 -29.07 -33.22 7.83
CA ILE A 665 -27.63 -33.23 7.48
C ILE A 665 -27.09 -34.67 7.37
N SER A 666 -27.74 -35.64 8.01
CA SER A 666 -27.30 -37.04 8.03
C SER A 666 -27.64 -37.83 6.74
N LYS A 667 -28.54 -37.31 5.89
CA LYS A 667 -28.97 -37.98 4.64
C LYS A 667 -28.13 -37.65 3.40
N LEU A 668 -27.25 -36.65 3.47
CA LEU A 668 -26.39 -36.21 2.34
C LEU A 668 -25.00 -36.86 2.33
N ILE A 669 -24.63 -37.61 3.37
CA ILE A 669 -23.34 -38.29 3.47
C ILE A 669 -23.57 -39.80 3.26
N GLY A 670 -23.43 -40.25 2.00
CA GLY A 670 -23.49 -41.67 1.66
C GLY A 670 -22.39 -42.46 2.38
N LYS A 671 -22.77 -43.57 3.03
CA LYS A 671 -21.85 -44.48 3.74
C LYS A 671 -20.88 -45.20 2.78
N PRO A 672 -19.63 -45.47 3.22
CA PRO A 672 -18.63 -46.16 2.42
C PRO A 672 -18.90 -47.66 2.34
N ALA A 673 -18.70 -48.24 1.15
CA ALA A 673 -18.73 -49.69 0.94
C ALA A 673 -17.29 -50.25 0.98
N GLU A 674 -17.05 -51.21 1.87
CA GLU A 674 -15.93 -52.16 1.76
C GLU A 674 -16.32 -53.29 0.80
N ILE A 675 -15.39 -53.79 -0.02
CA ILE A 675 -15.26 -55.21 -0.42
C ILE A 675 -14.00 -55.44 -1.30
N ILE A 676 -13.10 -56.28 -0.77
CA ILE A 676 -12.38 -57.43 -1.35
C ILE A 676 -11.29 -57.23 -2.43
N SER A 677 -10.12 -57.79 -2.09
CA SER A 677 -8.98 -58.13 -2.94
C SER A 677 -9.23 -59.33 -3.86
N THR A 678 -8.84 -59.25 -5.14
CA THR A 678 -8.14 -60.32 -5.90
C THR A 678 -7.78 -59.87 -7.32
N ALA A 679 -6.50 -60.10 -7.66
CA ALA A 679 -5.93 -60.57 -8.93
C ALA A 679 -6.06 -59.78 -10.27
N GLU A 680 -4.86 -59.53 -10.83
CA GLU A 680 -4.44 -59.68 -12.24
C GLU A 680 -4.94 -58.70 -13.34
N GLY A 681 -3.98 -58.15 -14.10
CA GLY A 681 -4.17 -57.76 -15.51
C GLY A 681 -3.93 -56.29 -15.88
N SER A 682 -2.68 -55.98 -16.22
CA SER A 682 -2.16 -54.99 -17.19
C SER A 682 -3.13 -54.04 -17.95
N GLU A 683 -2.89 -52.73 -17.91
CA GLU A 683 -2.22 -51.92 -18.97
C GLU A 683 -2.29 -50.40 -18.66
N ASP A 684 -1.11 -49.77 -18.65
CA ASP A 684 -0.70 -48.37 -18.89
C ASP A 684 -1.56 -47.15 -18.49
N ILE A 685 -0.97 -46.28 -17.64
CA ILE A 685 -0.55 -44.87 -17.92
C ILE A 685 0.09 -44.30 -16.62
N PRO A 686 1.23 -43.57 -16.67
CA PRO A 686 2.18 -43.48 -15.55
C PRO A 686 1.96 -42.31 -14.58
N LYS A 687 2.22 -42.55 -13.28
CA LYS A 687 2.43 -41.54 -12.25
C LYS A 687 3.85 -41.64 -11.67
N GLU A 688 4.43 -40.45 -11.54
CA GLU A 688 5.46 -40.03 -10.57
C GLU A 688 6.90 -40.52 -10.72
N ILE A 689 7.81 -39.54 -10.75
CA ILE A 689 8.94 -39.57 -9.81
C ILE A 689 8.95 -38.25 -9.05
N VAL A 690 8.50 -38.34 -7.80
CA VAL A 690 8.96 -37.57 -6.66
C VAL A 690 10.47 -37.79 -6.53
N ALA A 691 11.28 -36.75 -6.70
CA ALA A 691 12.69 -36.79 -6.37
C ALA A 691 12.94 -35.94 -5.12
N SER A 692 13.17 -36.65 -4.01
CA SER A 692 13.88 -36.18 -2.82
C SER A 692 15.24 -35.58 -3.19
N PRO A 693 15.70 -34.48 -2.57
CA PRO A 693 17.09 -34.07 -2.71
C PRO A 693 17.95 -35.00 -1.86
N SER A 694 18.72 -35.83 -2.55
CA SER A 694 19.82 -36.61 -2.00
C SER A 694 20.93 -35.69 -1.48
N GLU A 695 21.49 -36.05 -0.32
CA GLU A 695 22.78 -35.57 0.15
C GLU A 695 23.84 -35.74 -0.96
N THR A 696 24.20 -34.63 -1.60
CA THR A 696 25.47 -34.48 -2.30
C THR A 696 25.98 -33.10 -1.96
N SER A 697 27.08 -33.09 -1.22
CA SER A 697 27.85 -31.91 -0.85
C SER A 697 28.49 -31.33 -2.11
N GLU A 698 27.73 -30.60 -2.92
CA GLU A 698 28.28 -29.72 -3.94
C GLU A 698 28.31 -28.29 -3.41
N VAL A 699 29.54 -27.82 -3.21
CA VAL A 699 29.88 -26.45 -2.85
C VAL A 699 29.17 -25.50 -3.82
N LYS A 700 28.26 -24.65 -3.31
CA LYS A 700 27.68 -23.55 -4.09
C LYS A 700 28.82 -22.66 -4.60
N LYS A 701 29.13 -22.71 -5.90
CA LYS A 701 29.98 -21.71 -6.56
C LYS A 701 29.19 -20.40 -6.63
N GLU A 702 29.79 -19.29 -6.23
CA GLU A 702 29.19 -17.97 -6.37
C GLU A 702 29.05 -17.63 -7.87
N ALA A 703 28.00 -16.93 -8.29
CA ALA A 703 27.83 -16.47 -9.69
C ALA A 703 29.01 -15.60 -10.20
N LYS A 704 29.86 -15.11 -9.29
CA LYS A 704 31.09 -14.38 -9.58
C LYS A 704 32.22 -15.24 -10.13
N ASP A 705 32.18 -16.56 -9.97
CA ASP A 705 33.25 -17.48 -10.36
C ASP A 705 33.16 -17.96 -11.82
N GLU A 706 32.07 -17.65 -12.54
CA GLU A 706 31.88 -18.04 -13.96
C GLU A 706 32.17 -16.91 -14.97
N VAL A 707 32.45 -15.69 -14.51
CA VAL A 707 32.71 -14.53 -15.39
C VAL A 707 34.21 -14.42 -15.69
N SER A 708 34.58 -14.42 -16.98
CA SER A 708 35.97 -14.28 -17.42
C SER A 708 36.48 -12.84 -17.33
N ASP A 709 37.77 -12.66 -17.10
CA ASP A 709 38.39 -11.32 -17.13
C ASP A 709 38.43 -10.77 -18.56
N TYR A 710 38.24 -9.46 -18.72
CA TYR A 710 38.36 -8.79 -20.00
C TYR A 710 39.81 -8.80 -20.49
N MET A 711 40.08 -9.55 -21.55
CA MET A 711 41.40 -9.59 -22.19
C MET A 711 41.52 -8.55 -23.29
N VAL A 712 42.57 -7.74 -23.21
CA VAL A 712 42.92 -6.79 -24.27
C VAL A 712 43.64 -7.54 -25.39
N CYS A 713 43.32 -7.22 -26.64
CA CYS A 713 44.09 -7.70 -27.78
C CYS A 713 45.50 -7.09 -27.70
N GLU A 714 46.53 -7.93 -27.50
CA GLU A 714 47.96 -7.54 -27.38
C GLU A 714 48.77 -7.75 -28.67
N ASP A 715 48.27 -8.56 -29.62
CA ASP A 715 48.81 -8.64 -30.97
C ASP A 715 47.69 -8.73 -32.02
N THR A 716 47.80 -7.89 -33.06
CA THR A 716 46.87 -7.88 -34.20
C THR A 716 47.35 -8.75 -35.36
N GLY A 717 48.58 -9.29 -35.30
CA GLY A 717 49.17 -10.15 -36.32
C GLY A 717 49.58 -9.41 -37.61
N VAL A 718 49.52 -8.08 -37.61
CA VAL A 718 49.88 -7.22 -38.75
C VAL A 718 51.21 -6.51 -38.46
N PRO A 719 52.23 -6.61 -39.33
CA PRO A 719 53.52 -5.99 -39.09
C PRO A 719 53.41 -4.45 -39.11
N VAL A 720 53.73 -3.82 -37.99
CA VAL A 720 53.79 -2.36 -37.87
C VAL A 720 55.07 -1.86 -38.54
N SER A 721 54.97 -1.25 -39.73
CA SER A 721 56.14 -0.71 -40.43
C SER A 721 55.85 0.64 -41.11
N GLY A 722 56.48 1.73 -40.66
CA GLY A 722 56.28 3.08 -41.23
C GLY A 722 55.16 3.89 -40.57
N GLU A 723 54.84 5.06 -41.15
CA GLU A 723 53.81 5.95 -40.61
C GLU A 723 52.39 5.36 -40.81
N PHE A 724 51.48 5.60 -39.86
CA PHE A 724 50.11 5.05 -39.91
C PHE A 724 49.36 5.43 -41.20
N HIS A 725 49.61 6.63 -41.72
CA HIS A 725 48.95 7.17 -42.91
C HIS A 725 49.44 6.56 -44.23
N SER A 726 50.60 5.91 -44.23
CA SER A 726 51.15 5.24 -45.40
C SER A 726 50.82 3.75 -45.44
N GLN A 727 50.07 3.23 -44.46
CA GLN A 727 49.65 1.82 -44.44
C GLN A 727 48.48 1.58 -45.41
N PRO A 728 48.46 0.43 -46.11
CA PRO A 728 47.29 0.00 -46.83
C PRO A 728 46.08 -0.13 -45.90
N VAL A 729 44.93 0.46 -46.29
CA VAL A 729 43.69 0.42 -45.51
C VAL A 729 43.24 -1.02 -45.21
N GLY A 730 43.56 -1.98 -46.10
CA GLY A 730 43.28 -3.40 -45.89
C GLY A 730 44.07 -4.05 -44.74
N ASP A 731 45.30 -3.57 -44.44
CA ASP A 731 46.08 -4.06 -43.30
C ASP A 731 45.52 -3.50 -41.98
N ILE A 732 45.09 -2.23 -41.99
CA ILE A 732 44.40 -1.61 -40.86
C ILE A 732 43.04 -2.28 -40.62
N ALA A 733 42.31 -2.63 -41.68
CA ALA A 733 41.06 -3.37 -41.59
C ALA A 733 41.29 -4.76 -40.96
N ARG A 734 42.33 -5.49 -41.37
CA ARG A 734 42.71 -6.77 -40.74
C ARG A 734 43.05 -6.63 -39.26
N ALA A 735 43.80 -5.59 -38.89
CA ALA A 735 44.10 -5.31 -37.49
C ALA A 735 42.82 -4.96 -36.69
N ALA A 736 41.92 -4.16 -37.25
CA ALA A 736 40.64 -3.82 -36.62
C ALA A 736 39.71 -5.03 -36.46
N MET A 737 39.64 -5.89 -37.48
CA MET A 737 38.90 -7.15 -37.41
C MET A 737 39.43 -8.03 -36.28
N LYS A 738 40.75 -8.12 -36.12
CA LYS A 738 41.34 -8.94 -35.04
C LYS A 738 41.01 -8.41 -33.65
N VAL A 739 41.00 -7.09 -33.47
CA VAL A 739 40.57 -6.44 -32.22
C VAL A 739 39.09 -6.72 -31.96
N VAL A 740 38.22 -6.60 -32.96
CA VAL A 740 36.77 -6.87 -32.80
C VAL A 740 36.47 -8.35 -32.57
N GLU A 741 37.24 -9.26 -33.17
CA GLU A 741 37.12 -10.71 -32.94
C GLU A 741 37.44 -11.07 -31.48
N MET A 742 38.49 -10.48 -30.90
CA MET A 742 38.94 -10.78 -29.53
C MET A 742 38.20 -10.00 -28.45
N GLU A 743 37.96 -8.70 -28.67
CA GLU A 743 37.37 -7.79 -27.68
C GLU A 743 35.88 -7.53 -27.92
N GLY A 744 35.28 -8.05 -29.00
CA GLY A 744 33.86 -7.88 -29.31
C GLY A 744 32.92 -8.48 -28.25
N PRO A 745 31.81 -7.82 -27.90
CA PRO A 745 31.39 -6.48 -28.31
C PRO A 745 32.30 -5.37 -27.77
N ILE A 746 32.73 -4.45 -28.64
CA ILE A 746 33.65 -3.35 -28.30
C ILE A 746 33.18 -2.02 -28.90
N HIS A 747 33.30 -0.95 -28.11
CA HIS A 747 32.95 0.40 -28.56
C HIS A 747 33.96 0.91 -29.62
N TYR A 748 33.48 1.57 -30.67
CA TYR A 748 34.28 2.11 -31.78
C TYR A 748 35.53 2.89 -31.32
N ASN A 749 35.34 3.82 -30.37
CA ASN A 749 36.43 4.60 -29.78
C ASN A 749 37.53 3.75 -29.12
N GLU A 750 37.21 2.61 -28.52
CA GLU A 750 38.24 1.72 -27.95
C GLU A 750 39.00 0.98 -29.07
N VAL A 751 38.34 0.56 -30.16
CA VAL A 751 39.03 -0.01 -31.33
C VAL A 751 40.03 0.99 -31.93
N VAL A 752 39.61 2.25 -32.09
CA VAL A 752 40.50 3.33 -32.56
C VAL A 752 41.68 3.54 -31.61
N LYS A 753 41.43 3.48 -30.30
CA LYS A 753 42.48 3.62 -29.28
C LYS A 753 43.46 2.44 -29.30
N ARG A 754 42.99 1.19 -29.46
CA ARG A 754 43.84 0.00 -29.58
C ARG A 754 44.77 0.15 -30.78
N ILE A 755 44.21 0.36 -31.96
CA ILE A 755 44.98 0.50 -33.20
C ILE A 755 45.95 1.68 -33.11
N ARG A 756 45.52 2.82 -32.58
CA ARG A 756 46.41 3.96 -32.39
C ARG A 756 47.60 3.63 -31.48
N THR A 757 47.36 2.88 -30.40
CA THR A 757 48.40 2.48 -29.45
C THR A 757 49.40 1.52 -30.09
N TYR A 758 48.95 0.58 -30.92
CA TYR A 758 49.82 -0.31 -31.70
C TYR A 758 50.78 0.42 -32.63
N TRP A 759 50.35 1.54 -33.22
CA TRP A 759 51.20 2.39 -34.06
C TRP A 759 51.92 3.51 -33.30
N GLY A 760 51.94 3.47 -31.96
CA GLY A 760 52.68 4.42 -31.13
C GLY A 760 52.17 5.86 -31.17
N LEU A 761 50.92 6.09 -31.59
CA LEU A 761 50.35 7.41 -31.77
C LEU A 761 49.67 7.92 -30.48
N SER A 762 49.92 9.17 -30.09
CA SER A 762 49.37 9.75 -28.86
C SER A 762 47.93 10.27 -29.02
N ARG A 763 47.53 10.71 -30.21
CA ARG A 763 46.19 11.27 -30.51
C ARG A 763 45.66 10.80 -31.85
N ALA A 764 44.34 10.63 -31.96
CA ALA A 764 43.66 10.33 -33.22
C ALA A 764 43.21 11.66 -33.86
N GLY A 765 43.99 12.17 -34.81
CA GLY A 765 43.59 13.33 -35.62
C GLY A 765 42.56 12.96 -36.69
N ARG A 766 42.01 13.97 -37.40
CA ARG A 766 40.96 13.79 -38.43
C ARG A 766 41.31 12.72 -39.48
N ARG A 767 42.55 12.72 -39.94
CA ARG A 767 43.08 11.74 -40.92
C ARG A 767 43.15 10.30 -40.39
N VAL A 768 43.47 10.11 -39.10
CA VAL A 768 43.47 8.77 -38.47
C VAL A 768 42.05 8.24 -38.37
N GLN A 769 41.10 9.11 -38.01
CA GLN A 769 39.69 8.73 -37.91
C GLN A 769 39.07 8.40 -39.27
N GLU A 770 39.42 9.14 -40.34
CA GLU A 770 38.96 8.84 -41.71
C GLU A 770 39.42 7.46 -42.17
N VAL A 771 40.72 7.14 -42.03
CA VAL A 771 41.27 5.82 -42.38
C VAL A 771 40.63 4.70 -41.53
N MET A 772 40.37 4.95 -40.25
CA MET A 772 39.68 3.99 -39.38
C MET A 772 38.22 3.74 -39.79
N LYS A 773 37.51 4.77 -40.25
CA LYS A 773 36.14 4.61 -40.79
C LYS A 773 36.14 3.77 -42.07
N GLU A 774 37.08 4.04 -42.97
CA GLU A 774 37.24 3.26 -44.20
C GLU A 774 37.60 1.80 -43.89
N ALA A 775 38.53 1.55 -42.97
CA ALA A 775 38.93 0.22 -42.55
C ALA A 775 37.76 -0.60 -41.94
N ILE A 776 36.94 0.02 -41.09
CA ILE A 776 35.77 -0.64 -40.50
C ILE A 776 34.66 -0.85 -41.55
N SER A 777 34.49 0.08 -42.48
CA SER A 777 33.53 -0.09 -43.59
C SER A 777 33.87 -1.29 -44.47
N LEU A 778 35.16 -1.56 -44.70
CA LEU A 778 35.61 -2.77 -45.40
C LEU A 778 35.26 -4.05 -44.63
N GLY A 779 35.46 -4.07 -43.31
CA GLY A 779 35.07 -5.22 -42.47
C GLY A 779 33.55 -5.46 -42.38
N LEU A 780 32.75 -4.40 -42.53
CA LEU A 780 31.28 -4.49 -42.65
C LEU A 780 30.86 -5.03 -44.03
N MET A 781 31.52 -4.61 -45.11
CA MET A 781 31.26 -5.09 -46.47
C MET A 781 31.64 -6.57 -46.65
N ASP A 782 32.72 -7.02 -45.99
CA ASP A 782 33.14 -8.42 -45.95
C ASP A 782 32.20 -9.29 -45.08
N GLY A 783 31.31 -8.66 -44.31
CA GLY A 783 30.29 -9.32 -43.51
C GLY A 783 30.82 -10.03 -42.27
N GLN A 784 32.08 -9.81 -41.88
CA GLN A 784 32.71 -10.38 -40.68
C GLN A 784 32.42 -9.56 -39.42
N ILE A 785 32.28 -8.24 -39.57
CA ILE A 785 31.89 -7.33 -38.50
C ILE A 785 30.41 -6.95 -38.65
N ILE A 786 29.70 -6.84 -37.54
CA ILE A 786 28.36 -6.27 -37.45
C ILE A 786 28.46 -5.01 -36.57
N GLN A 787 27.94 -3.88 -37.05
CA GLN A 787 27.86 -2.66 -36.25
C GLN A 787 26.42 -2.43 -35.75
N LYS A 788 26.26 -2.25 -34.45
CA LYS A 788 25.00 -1.80 -33.84
C LYS A 788 25.27 -0.54 -33.02
N GLY A 789 24.77 0.60 -33.50
CA GLY A 789 25.10 1.90 -32.93
C GLY A 789 26.62 2.15 -32.93
N ASP A 790 27.18 2.47 -31.77
CA ASP A 790 28.61 2.75 -31.60
C ASP A 790 29.44 1.49 -31.26
N PHE A 791 28.84 0.30 -31.24
CA PHE A 791 29.49 -0.96 -30.90
C PHE A 791 29.71 -1.86 -32.12
N LEU A 792 30.85 -2.56 -32.12
CA LEU A 792 31.27 -3.50 -33.15
C LEU A 792 31.28 -4.93 -32.58
N TYR A 793 30.70 -5.85 -33.34
CA TYR A 793 30.53 -7.26 -33.02
C TYR A 793 31.17 -8.11 -34.11
N TYR A 794 31.68 -9.27 -33.74
CA TYR A 794 32.13 -10.28 -34.70
C TYR A 794 30.98 -11.25 -34.97
N LYS A 795 30.72 -11.57 -36.26
CA LYS A 795 29.46 -12.19 -36.71
C LYS A 795 29.07 -13.49 -35.99
N ASP A 796 30.04 -14.31 -35.60
CA ASP A 796 29.81 -15.62 -34.97
C ASP A 796 30.27 -15.69 -33.50
N ALA A 797 30.65 -14.56 -32.89
CA ALA A 797 31.10 -14.54 -31.50
C ALA A 797 29.91 -14.35 -30.53
N PRO A 798 29.77 -15.20 -29.49
CA PRO A 798 28.76 -15.01 -28.47
C PRO A 798 29.06 -13.74 -27.64
N VAL A 799 28.00 -13.07 -27.17
CA VAL A 799 28.15 -11.97 -26.21
C VAL A 799 28.44 -12.57 -24.84
N VAL A 800 29.66 -12.36 -24.34
CA VAL A 800 30.12 -12.87 -23.05
C VAL A 800 30.28 -11.71 -22.06
N VAL A 801 29.80 -11.91 -20.83
CA VAL A 801 30.00 -10.95 -19.72
C VAL A 801 31.44 -11.05 -19.26
N ARG A 802 32.13 -9.90 -19.17
CA ARG A 802 33.56 -9.88 -18.83
C ARG A 802 33.87 -8.89 -17.72
N ARG A 803 34.69 -9.30 -16.76
CA ARG A 803 35.12 -8.45 -15.65
C ARG A 803 36.17 -7.44 -16.11
N ARG A 804 35.88 -6.15 -15.97
CA ARG A 804 36.77 -5.05 -16.37
C ARG A 804 37.44 -4.43 -15.13
N THR A 805 38.43 -5.10 -14.57
CA THR A 805 39.14 -4.76 -13.31
C THR A 805 40.10 -3.55 -13.39
N GLY A 806 40.04 -2.73 -14.44
CA GLY A 806 40.92 -1.57 -14.61
C GLY A 806 40.74 -0.53 -13.50
N ASN A 807 41.81 0.23 -13.21
CA ASN A 807 41.76 1.39 -12.31
C ASN A 807 42.14 2.67 -13.10
N PRO A 808 41.20 3.59 -13.37
CA PRO A 808 39.79 3.59 -12.98
C PRO A 808 38.95 2.54 -13.72
N PRO A 809 37.82 2.10 -13.14
CA PRO A 809 36.90 1.14 -13.78
C PRO A 809 36.37 1.69 -15.10
N ALA A 810 36.06 0.79 -16.05
CA ALA A 810 35.54 1.18 -17.35
C ALA A 810 34.23 1.99 -17.19
N LYS A 811 34.08 3.05 -17.97
CA LYS A 811 32.82 3.80 -18.02
C LYS A 811 31.71 2.91 -18.59
N MET A 812 30.51 3.02 -18.04
CA MET A 812 29.32 2.27 -18.49
C MET A 812 29.06 2.42 -20.00
N ASP A 813 29.29 3.61 -20.55
CA ASP A 813 29.11 3.93 -21.98
C ASP A 813 30.02 3.10 -22.92
N LEU A 814 31.03 2.40 -22.38
CA LEU A 814 31.95 1.55 -23.15
C LEU A 814 31.57 0.06 -23.12
N ILE A 815 30.45 -0.29 -22.46
CA ILE A 815 29.93 -1.65 -22.35
C ILE A 815 28.65 -1.74 -23.19
N SER A 816 28.52 -2.78 -24.02
CA SER A 816 27.36 -2.88 -24.90
C SER A 816 26.07 -3.19 -24.11
N PRO A 817 24.91 -2.71 -24.58
CA PRO A 817 23.62 -3.06 -23.96
C PRO A 817 23.37 -4.56 -23.88
N GLU A 818 23.83 -5.35 -24.86
CA GLU A 818 23.70 -6.81 -24.84
C GLU A 818 24.60 -7.48 -23.79
N GLU A 819 25.79 -6.94 -23.51
CA GLU A 819 26.67 -7.44 -22.43
C GLU A 819 26.05 -7.14 -21.06
N ILE A 820 25.43 -5.95 -20.89
CA ILE A 820 24.67 -5.60 -19.68
C ILE A 820 23.45 -6.50 -19.51
N ALA A 821 22.70 -6.75 -20.59
CA ALA A 821 21.54 -7.63 -20.54
C ALA A 821 21.91 -9.08 -20.21
N ALA A 822 23.07 -9.58 -20.68
CA ALA A 822 23.59 -10.88 -20.31
C ALA A 822 23.98 -10.93 -18.82
N ALA A 823 24.60 -9.87 -18.28
CA ALA A 823 24.94 -9.77 -16.86
C ALA A 823 23.68 -9.78 -15.97
N VAL A 824 22.62 -9.07 -16.40
CA VAL A 824 21.31 -9.10 -15.73
C VAL A 824 20.73 -10.51 -15.69
N ARG A 825 20.81 -11.27 -16.80
CA ARG A 825 20.33 -12.66 -16.83
C ARG A 825 21.08 -13.57 -15.85
N ILE A 826 22.41 -13.48 -15.78
CA ILE A 826 23.23 -14.27 -14.85
C ILE A 826 22.82 -14.02 -13.39
N ILE A 827 22.59 -12.76 -13.01
CA ILE A 827 22.15 -12.43 -11.65
C ILE A 827 20.73 -12.93 -11.38
N LEU A 828 19.80 -12.80 -12.33
CA LEU A 828 18.42 -13.26 -12.15
C LEU A 828 18.31 -14.79 -12.11
N GLU A 829 19.10 -15.51 -12.90
CA GLU A 829 19.16 -16.98 -12.88
C GLU A 829 19.76 -17.52 -11.57
N SER A 830 20.73 -16.80 -10.98
CA SER A 830 21.34 -17.21 -9.72
C SER A 830 20.53 -16.83 -8.48
N GLN A 831 19.83 -15.69 -8.50
CA GLN A 831 19.10 -15.17 -7.33
C GLN A 831 17.59 -15.47 -7.33
N TYR A 832 17.02 -15.96 -8.44
CA TYR A 832 15.60 -16.26 -8.67
C TYR A 832 14.63 -15.06 -8.53
N ALA A 833 14.85 -14.13 -7.60
CA ALA A 833 14.12 -12.88 -7.43
C ALA A 833 14.98 -11.82 -6.73
N THR A 834 15.09 -10.62 -7.34
CA THR A 834 15.91 -9.51 -6.85
C THR A 834 15.17 -8.18 -7.08
N GLN A 835 15.26 -7.23 -6.14
CA GLN A 835 14.69 -5.89 -6.35
C GLN A 835 15.48 -5.12 -7.42
N VAL A 836 14.84 -4.19 -8.14
CA VAL A 836 15.47 -3.48 -9.27
C VAL A 836 16.74 -2.73 -8.85
N ASP A 837 16.73 -2.05 -7.70
CA ASP A 837 17.89 -1.30 -7.21
C ASP A 837 19.06 -2.21 -6.81
N GLU A 838 18.75 -3.39 -6.28
CA GLU A 838 19.74 -4.39 -5.90
C GLU A 838 20.32 -5.10 -7.13
N LEU A 839 19.47 -5.38 -8.13
CA LEU A 839 19.89 -5.91 -9.43
C LEU A 839 20.90 -4.97 -10.10
N VAL A 840 20.65 -3.65 -10.10
CA VAL A 840 21.59 -2.67 -10.64
C VAL A 840 22.94 -2.72 -9.91
N ARG A 841 22.91 -2.81 -8.57
CA ARG A 841 24.14 -2.87 -7.77
C ARG A 841 24.91 -4.16 -8.01
N GLU A 842 24.26 -5.31 -8.05
CA GLU A 842 24.93 -6.60 -8.27
C GLU A 842 25.43 -6.75 -9.72
N VAL A 843 24.68 -6.27 -10.72
CA VAL A 843 25.14 -6.22 -12.11
C VAL A 843 26.36 -5.30 -12.26
N SER A 844 26.43 -4.19 -11.51
CA SER A 844 27.61 -3.30 -11.52
C SER A 844 28.86 -3.89 -10.84
N ARG A 845 28.69 -4.99 -10.09
CA ARG A 845 29.78 -5.69 -9.37
C ARG A 845 30.34 -6.88 -10.15
N LEU A 846 29.65 -7.33 -11.22
CA LEU A 846 30.18 -8.25 -12.21
C LEU A 846 31.16 -7.51 -13.13
#